data_AF-A0A4R4ZM75-F1
#
_entry.id   AF-A0A4R4ZM75-F1
#
_cell.length_a   1.000
_cell.length_b   1.000
_cell.length_c   1.000
_cell.angle_alpha   90.00
_cell.angle_beta   90.00
_cell.angle_gamma   90.00
#
_symmetry.space_group_name_H-M   'P 1'
#
loop_
_entity.id
_entity.type
_entity.pdbx_description
1 polymer ?
#
loop_
_entity_poly.entity_id
_entity_poly.type
_entity_poly.pdbx_seq_one_letter_code
_entity_poly.pdbx_strand_id
1 'polypeptide(L)'
;PPTPAWPPTDAVPLDVTGLYDAPDPQGLAYGPAFQGLRAAWRDGTARYAEVALPEETETDGYGLHPALLDAVLHALGLDPDDNAGPRLPFGWSGVRLHASDATALRAVLVPAGPDSVAITAVDASGGLVLSVEALTLRPLPAEGAITGAAGAAQNLYRLGWVNHPVPADAEAPDGTVIARVPADGELHDVLAHVLGLVQTWLKEPTGDRLALVTRRAVAVLPGEHLDDLAAASIWGLVRSAQAEHPGQFLLIDTDHTDTDLTPALTLAAGGDEDQIAVRDGGLYLPRISRHVSDGLTEPDGPWRLDVTEQGTLENLALVPDPQTAEPLPPGHVRLSVRAAGLNFRDVLIALGMYPGQAHIGAEGAGIVEEVAPDVTTVAPGDRVMGLFIGGVSPTTVTDHRFLCKMPNGWTFAQAASVPIVYLTAYYGFTDLARLRPGQRVLIHAATGGVGTAATQLAQHLGAEVYGTASPPKWQTLRGQGVDADHIASSRDLTFRDRFQQATNNAGMDVILNSLAREFVDASLELLPEGGHFLEIGKTDIREPDQVTRDHPGVHYLPYDLMDAGADRIHQLFTELHGLFEDGTLAPLPVTAFPLHQAPDAFRHLAQAKHTGKVVLTLRPPLNPNGTVLITGGTGTLGTITAKHLTT
;
A
#
# COMPACT_ATOMS: atom_id res chain seq x y z
N PRO A 1 -8.19 20.12 -40.25
CA PRO A 1 -9.10 19.10 -40.81
C PRO A 1 -8.39 18.40 -41.97
N PRO A 2 -8.50 17.07 -42.13
CA PRO A 2 -7.91 16.38 -43.28
C PRO A 2 -8.46 16.95 -44.58
N THR A 3 -7.62 16.97 -45.61
CA THR A 3 -7.93 17.52 -46.94
C THR A 3 -9.06 16.74 -47.63
N PRO A 4 -9.86 17.38 -48.51
CA PRO A 4 -10.93 16.70 -49.24
C PRO A 4 -10.44 15.63 -50.23
N ALA A 5 -9.16 15.63 -50.60
CA ALA A 5 -8.51 14.54 -51.32
C ALA A 5 -7.97 13.51 -50.31
N TRP A 6 -8.47 12.28 -50.37
CA TRP A 6 -8.07 11.18 -49.50
C TRP A 6 -7.87 9.87 -50.30
N PRO A 7 -6.72 9.18 -50.15
CA PRO A 7 -5.50 9.67 -49.49
C PRO A 7 -4.94 10.93 -50.20
N PRO A 8 -4.05 11.71 -49.57
CA PRO A 8 -3.42 12.86 -50.21
C PRO A 8 -2.70 12.44 -51.51
N THR A 9 -2.79 13.26 -52.56
CA THR A 9 -2.31 12.93 -53.92
C THR A 9 -0.83 12.53 -53.98
N ASP A 10 0.00 13.13 -53.11
CA ASP A 10 1.44 12.90 -53.06
C ASP A 10 1.87 11.92 -51.96
N ALA A 11 0.93 11.33 -51.22
CA ALA A 11 1.24 10.39 -50.14
C ALA A 11 1.62 9.00 -50.69
N VAL A 12 2.71 8.43 -50.17
CA VAL A 12 3.22 7.12 -50.55
C VAL A 12 2.53 6.04 -49.70
N PRO A 13 1.91 5.01 -50.30
CA PRO A 13 1.32 3.90 -49.55
C PRO A 13 2.36 3.15 -48.71
N LEU A 14 1.97 2.76 -47.49
CA LEU A 14 2.71 1.87 -46.61
C LEU A 14 2.14 0.46 -46.73
N ASP A 15 3.01 -0.56 -46.72
CA ASP A 15 2.58 -1.94 -46.81
C ASP A 15 1.98 -2.39 -45.48
N VAL A 16 0.69 -2.74 -45.49
CA VAL A 16 -0.04 -3.28 -44.33
C VAL A 16 -0.20 -4.81 -44.41
N THR A 17 0.28 -5.43 -45.49
CA THR A 17 0.11 -6.86 -45.75
C THR A 17 0.87 -7.68 -44.72
N GLY A 18 0.20 -8.63 -44.07
CA GLY A 18 0.83 -9.50 -43.08
C GLY A 18 1.16 -8.82 -41.75
N LEU A 19 0.75 -7.55 -41.54
CA LEU A 19 0.98 -6.79 -40.29
C LEU A 19 0.53 -7.57 -39.05
N TYR A 20 -0.56 -8.32 -39.16
CA TYR A 20 -1.16 -9.08 -38.05
C TYR A 20 -0.89 -10.59 -38.13
N ASP A 21 -0.26 -11.07 -39.21
CA ASP A 21 -0.05 -12.51 -39.47
C ASP A 21 1.30 -13.01 -38.94
N ALA A 22 2.26 -12.10 -38.72
CA ALA A 22 3.59 -12.46 -38.23
C ALA A 22 3.62 -12.52 -36.69
N PRO A 23 4.23 -13.56 -36.08
CA PRO A 23 4.64 -13.47 -34.69
C PRO A 23 5.68 -12.35 -34.59
N ASP A 24 5.31 -11.24 -33.97
CA ASP A 24 6.23 -10.12 -33.75
C ASP A 24 7.40 -10.60 -32.86
N PRO A 25 8.65 -10.61 -33.35
CA PRO A 25 9.81 -10.95 -32.53
C PRO A 25 9.99 -10.00 -31.33
N GLN A 26 9.27 -8.87 -31.28
CA GLN A 26 9.32 -7.89 -30.19
C GLN A 26 8.10 -7.97 -29.24
N GLY A 27 7.20 -8.94 -29.44
CA GLY A 27 6.19 -9.35 -28.47
C GLY A 27 4.81 -8.65 -28.55
N LEU A 28 4.54 -7.81 -29.56
CA LEU A 28 3.21 -7.22 -29.75
C LEU A 28 2.30 -8.19 -30.52
N ALA A 29 1.30 -8.76 -29.85
CA ALA A 29 0.27 -9.58 -30.45
C ALA A 29 -1.09 -8.88 -30.40
N TYR A 30 -1.64 -8.54 -31.57
CA TYR A 30 -2.95 -7.90 -31.67
C TYR A 30 -4.06 -8.94 -31.82
N GLY A 31 -4.96 -9.01 -30.82
CA GLY A 31 -6.16 -9.84 -30.89
C GLY A 31 -7.13 -9.36 -31.98
N PRO A 32 -8.13 -10.17 -32.37
CA PRO A 32 -8.99 -9.91 -33.53
C PRO A 32 -9.66 -8.54 -33.55
N ALA A 33 -10.10 -8.03 -32.38
CA ALA A 33 -10.74 -6.72 -32.25
C ALA A 33 -9.80 -5.54 -32.59
N PHE A 34 -8.49 -5.71 -32.42
CA PHE A 34 -7.47 -4.67 -32.62
C PHE A 34 -6.86 -4.69 -34.03
N GLN A 35 -7.30 -5.60 -34.91
CA GLN A 35 -6.83 -5.70 -36.29
C GLN A 35 -7.58 -4.74 -37.23
N GLY A 36 -7.65 -3.47 -36.84
CA GLY A 36 -8.50 -2.47 -37.47
C GLY A 36 -7.86 -1.65 -38.60
N LEU A 37 -6.53 -1.71 -38.79
CA LEU A 37 -5.85 -0.93 -39.82
C LEU A 37 -6.08 -1.52 -41.22
N ARG A 38 -6.64 -0.72 -42.13
CA ARG A 38 -6.99 -1.14 -43.50
C ARG A 38 -6.02 -0.64 -44.55
N ALA A 39 -5.55 0.59 -44.39
CA ALA A 39 -4.56 1.18 -45.27
C ALA A 39 -3.82 2.30 -44.55
N ALA A 40 -2.57 2.52 -44.93
CA ALA A 40 -1.77 3.61 -44.41
C ALA A 40 -0.92 4.27 -45.50
N TRP A 41 -0.60 5.55 -45.32
CA TRP A 41 0.25 6.32 -46.24
C TRP A 41 1.19 7.23 -45.46
N ARG A 42 2.32 7.58 -46.09
CA ARG A 42 3.28 8.58 -45.59
C ARG A 42 3.39 9.76 -46.54
N ASP A 43 3.42 10.96 -45.98
CA ASP A 43 3.83 12.19 -46.68
C ASP A 43 4.80 12.94 -45.75
N GLY A 44 6.09 12.89 -46.08
CA GLY A 44 7.15 13.32 -45.18
C GLY A 44 7.06 12.64 -43.80
N THR A 45 6.93 13.45 -42.74
CA THR A 45 6.79 12.97 -41.36
C THR A 45 5.33 12.73 -40.94
N ALA A 46 4.35 13.07 -41.77
CA ALA A 46 2.95 12.79 -41.50
C ALA A 46 2.59 11.35 -41.86
N ARG A 47 1.70 10.75 -41.07
CA ARG A 47 1.10 9.43 -41.33
C ARG A 47 -0.40 9.57 -41.52
N TYR A 48 -0.93 8.83 -42.46
CA TYR A 48 -2.36 8.76 -42.76
C TYR A 48 -2.81 7.32 -42.56
N ALA A 49 -3.93 7.12 -41.87
CA ALA A 49 -4.47 5.81 -41.56
C ALA A 49 -5.96 5.74 -41.92
N GLU A 50 -6.35 4.69 -42.62
CA GLU A 50 -7.74 4.25 -42.72
C GLU A 50 -7.94 3.05 -41.81
N VAL A 51 -8.86 3.18 -40.86
CA VAL A 51 -9.15 2.15 -39.85
C VAL A 51 -10.64 1.87 -39.80
N ALA A 52 -11.01 0.62 -39.53
CA ALA A 52 -12.39 0.21 -39.33
C ALA A 52 -12.45 -0.94 -38.33
N LEU A 53 -13.45 -0.89 -37.43
CA LEU A 53 -13.72 -1.99 -36.51
C LEU A 53 -14.08 -3.27 -37.29
N PRO A 54 -13.65 -4.44 -36.83
CA PRO A 54 -14.18 -5.72 -37.30
C PRO A 54 -15.70 -5.81 -37.07
N GLU A 55 -16.42 -6.47 -37.99
CA GLU A 55 -17.90 -6.52 -38.03
C GLU A 55 -18.55 -7.10 -36.75
N GLU A 56 -17.84 -7.95 -36.00
CA GLU A 56 -18.32 -8.60 -34.77
C GLU A 56 -17.97 -7.84 -33.48
N THR A 57 -17.47 -6.61 -33.58
CA THR A 57 -17.04 -5.82 -32.41
C THR A 57 -18.23 -5.09 -31.78
N GLU A 58 -18.51 -5.36 -30.50
CA GLU A 58 -19.52 -4.60 -29.74
C GLU A 58 -19.09 -3.14 -29.57
N THR A 59 -19.98 -2.19 -29.92
CA THR A 59 -19.69 -0.75 -29.90
C THR A 59 -20.34 0.00 -28.75
N ASP A 60 -21.19 -0.67 -27.96
CA ASP A 60 -22.00 -0.03 -26.92
C ASP A 60 -21.14 0.49 -25.75
N GLY A 61 -21.49 1.68 -25.24
CA GLY A 61 -20.86 2.27 -24.05
C GLY A 61 -19.59 3.08 -24.29
N TYR A 62 -19.13 3.24 -25.53
CA TYR A 62 -17.93 4.02 -25.86
C TYR A 62 -18.25 5.31 -26.63
N GLY A 63 -17.61 6.42 -26.23
CA GLY A 63 -17.61 7.63 -27.07
C GLY A 63 -16.85 7.43 -28.38
N LEU A 64 -15.70 6.75 -28.32
CA LEU A 64 -14.97 6.21 -29.47
C LEU A 64 -14.39 4.85 -29.05
N HIS A 65 -14.59 3.82 -29.86
CA HIS A 65 -14.17 2.47 -29.48
C HIS A 65 -12.64 2.40 -29.32
N PRO A 66 -12.10 1.88 -28.19
CA PRO A 66 -10.66 1.84 -27.93
C PRO A 66 -9.86 1.13 -29.02
N ALA A 67 -10.36 0.00 -29.55
CA ALA A 67 -9.69 -0.72 -30.62
C ALA A 67 -9.66 0.05 -31.96
N LEU A 68 -10.63 0.93 -32.20
CA LEU A 68 -10.65 1.78 -33.39
C LEU A 68 -9.60 2.90 -33.28
N LEU A 69 -9.46 3.47 -32.08
CA LEU A 69 -8.44 4.47 -31.79
C LEU A 69 -7.04 3.84 -31.80
N ASP A 70 -6.85 2.67 -31.21
CA ASP A 70 -5.58 1.96 -31.18
C ASP A 70 -5.11 1.60 -32.60
N ALA A 71 -6.04 1.15 -33.46
CA ALA A 71 -5.75 0.86 -34.87
C ALA A 71 -5.14 2.04 -35.64
N VAL A 72 -5.44 3.29 -35.25
CA VAL A 72 -4.83 4.49 -35.86
C VAL A 72 -3.32 4.54 -35.57
N LEU A 73 -2.91 4.09 -34.38
CA LEU A 73 -1.53 4.15 -33.91
C LEU A 73 -0.63 3.13 -34.60
N HIS A 74 -1.19 2.04 -35.12
CA HIS A 74 -0.46 1.05 -35.90
C HIS A 74 0.25 1.64 -37.13
N ALA A 75 -0.29 2.74 -37.69
CA ALA A 75 0.35 3.44 -38.80
C ALA A 75 1.73 4.05 -38.45
N LEU A 76 2.02 4.26 -37.17
CA LEU A 76 3.33 4.73 -36.69
C LEU A 76 4.40 3.64 -36.75
N GLY A 77 4.01 2.37 -36.64
CA GLY A 77 4.91 1.22 -36.66
C GLY A 77 5.26 0.72 -38.07
N LEU A 78 4.67 1.32 -39.11
CA LEU A 78 4.85 0.90 -40.51
C LEU A 78 6.00 1.61 -41.24
N ASP A 79 6.77 2.45 -40.55
CA ASP A 79 7.85 3.19 -41.20
C ASP A 79 9.13 2.35 -41.30
N PRO A 80 9.56 1.94 -42.51
CA PRO A 80 10.76 1.13 -42.68
C PRO A 80 12.06 1.87 -42.33
N ASP A 81 12.03 3.20 -42.25
CA ASP A 81 13.20 4.04 -41.95
C ASP A 81 13.37 4.32 -40.43
N ASP A 82 12.43 3.86 -39.59
CA ASP A 82 12.45 4.06 -38.14
C ASP A 82 13.18 2.92 -37.40
N ASN A 83 14.44 3.18 -37.03
CA ASN A 83 15.28 2.23 -36.30
C ASN A 83 15.12 2.29 -34.77
N ALA A 84 14.15 3.07 -34.25
CA ALA A 84 13.99 3.27 -32.79
C ALA A 84 13.27 2.12 -32.06
N GLY A 85 12.85 1.07 -32.77
CA GLY A 85 12.08 -0.03 -32.22
C GLY A 85 10.61 0.33 -31.97
N PRO A 86 9.81 -0.60 -31.43
CA PRO A 86 8.39 -0.39 -31.24
C PRO A 86 8.19 0.59 -30.08
N ARG A 87 7.26 1.55 -30.24
CA ARG A 87 6.95 2.54 -29.21
C ARG A 87 5.51 2.37 -28.75
N LEU A 88 5.28 2.49 -27.45
CA LEU A 88 3.97 2.40 -26.84
C LEU A 88 3.40 3.78 -26.48
N PRO A 89 2.08 3.99 -26.61
CA PRO A 89 1.38 5.15 -26.05
C PRO A 89 1.64 5.29 -24.54
N PHE A 90 2.14 6.46 -24.10
CA PHE A 90 2.44 6.73 -22.69
C PHE A 90 1.56 7.84 -22.09
N GLY A 91 1.33 8.94 -22.80
CA GLY A 91 0.59 10.09 -22.26
C GLY A 91 -0.16 10.87 -23.35
N TRP A 92 -1.36 11.35 -23.01
CA TRP A 92 -2.24 12.08 -23.93
C TRP A 92 -2.53 13.47 -23.39
N SER A 93 -2.42 14.48 -24.26
CA SER A 93 -2.68 15.89 -23.95
C SER A 93 -3.63 16.50 -24.98
N GLY A 94 -4.57 17.31 -24.51
CA GLY A 94 -5.50 18.05 -25.38
C GLY A 94 -6.45 17.16 -26.20
N VAL A 95 -6.93 16.05 -25.62
CA VAL A 95 -7.89 15.15 -26.28
C VAL A 95 -9.28 15.78 -26.31
N ARG A 96 -9.90 15.85 -27.49
CA ARG A 96 -11.28 16.29 -27.68
C ARG A 96 -12.01 15.33 -28.61
N LEU A 97 -13.13 14.79 -28.14
CA LEU A 97 -14.08 14.01 -28.92
C LEU A 97 -15.16 14.94 -29.46
N HIS A 98 -15.43 14.87 -30.76
CA HIS A 98 -16.35 15.77 -31.47
C HIS A 98 -17.63 15.06 -31.93
N ALA A 99 -17.56 13.75 -32.16
CA ALA A 99 -18.69 12.90 -32.51
C ALA A 99 -18.52 11.52 -31.87
N SER A 100 -19.64 10.87 -31.53
CA SER A 100 -19.69 9.48 -31.07
C SER A 100 -20.11 8.54 -32.20
N ASP A 101 -20.03 7.24 -31.99
CA ASP A 101 -20.59 6.19 -32.86
C ASP A 101 -19.83 5.92 -34.17
N ALA A 102 -18.62 6.47 -34.32
CA ALA A 102 -17.76 6.14 -35.47
C ALA A 102 -17.26 4.68 -35.37
N THR A 103 -17.51 3.89 -36.42
CA THR A 103 -16.98 2.53 -36.58
C THR A 103 -15.82 2.45 -37.56
N ALA A 104 -15.54 3.54 -38.28
CA ALA A 104 -14.42 3.71 -39.19
C ALA A 104 -13.88 5.14 -39.13
N LEU A 105 -12.56 5.29 -39.24
CA LEU A 105 -11.89 6.59 -39.22
C LEU A 105 -10.88 6.72 -40.36
N ARG A 106 -10.73 7.97 -40.80
CA ARG A 106 -9.59 8.49 -41.55
C ARG A 106 -8.81 9.40 -40.62
N ALA A 107 -7.59 9.00 -40.26
CA ALA A 107 -6.79 9.71 -39.28
C ALA A 107 -5.47 10.21 -39.86
N VAL A 108 -5.07 11.41 -39.42
CA VAL A 108 -3.79 12.03 -39.74
C VAL A 108 -3.00 12.16 -38.44
N LEU A 109 -1.77 11.66 -38.44
CA LEU A 109 -0.81 11.77 -37.36
C LEU A 109 0.36 12.62 -37.81
N VAL A 110 0.68 13.68 -37.06
CA VAL A 110 1.78 14.61 -37.38
C VAL A 110 2.69 14.78 -36.15
N PRO A 111 4.01 14.91 -36.30
CA PRO A 111 4.90 15.11 -35.15
C PRO A 111 4.52 16.36 -34.34
N ALA A 112 4.49 16.21 -33.02
CA ALA A 112 4.20 17.28 -32.05
C ALA A 112 5.37 17.51 -31.06
N GLY A 113 6.50 16.83 -31.25
CA GLY A 113 7.68 16.87 -30.40
C GLY A 113 8.65 15.72 -30.73
N PRO A 114 9.76 15.55 -29.99
CA PRO A 114 10.74 14.49 -30.23
C PRO A 114 10.14 13.08 -30.11
N ASP A 115 9.28 12.89 -29.10
CA ASP A 115 8.65 11.61 -28.76
C ASP A 115 7.12 11.73 -28.76
N SER A 116 6.54 12.63 -29.57
CA SER A 116 5.09 12.85 -29.57
C SER A 116 4.46 13.13 -30.93
N VAL A 117 3.19 12.76 -31.07
CA VAL A 117 2.38 12.95 -32.28
C VAL A 117 1.03 13.59 -31.96
N ALA A 118 0.58 14.54 -32.79
CA ALA A 118 -0.78 15.05 -32.79
C ALA A 118 -1.66 14.19 -33.71
N ILE A 119 -2.93 13.98 -33.34
CA ILE A 119 -3.86 13.12 -34.09
C ILE A 119 -5.11 13.93 -34.46
N THR A 120 -5.55 13.82 -35.70
CA THR A 120 -6.86 14.31 -36.14
C THR A 120 -7.58 13.20 -36.91
N ALA A 121 -8.77 12.81 -36.48
CA ALA A 121 -9.55 11.75 -37.12
C ALA A 121 -10.94 12.24 -37.56
N VAL A 122 -11.36 11.80 -38.75
CA VAL A 122 -12.69 12.06 -39.33
C VAL A 122 -13.39 10.75 -39.68
N ASP A 123 -14.72 10.79 -39.77
CA ASP A 123 -15.53 9.67 -40.26
C ASP A 123 -15.54 9.57 -41.81
N ALA A 124 -16.29 8.60 -42.34
CA ALA A 124 -16.44 8.38 -43.78
C ALA A 124 -17.10 9.55 -44.54
N SER A 125 -17.87 10.40 -43.85
CA SER A 125 -18.49 11.61 -44.40
C SER A 125 -17.56 12.84 -44.35
N GLY A 126 -16.41 12.71 -43.69
CA GLY A 126 -15.46 13.80 -43.45
C GLY A 126 -15.78 14.64 -42.20
N GLY A 127 -16.74 14.21 -41.38
CA GLY A 127 -17.06 14.83 -40.09
C GLY A 127 -15.94 14.62 -39.08
N LEU A 128 -15.57 15.66 -38.32
CA LEU A 128 -14.54 15.56 -37.30
C LEU A 128 -15.01 14.68 -36.14
N VAL A 129 -14.23 13.65 -35.80
CA VAL A 129 -14.53 12.71 -34.72
C VAL A 129 -13.60 12.91 -33.53
N LEU A 130 -12.28 13.02 -33.75
CA LEU A 130 -11.29 13.13 -32.68
C LEU A 130 -10.19 14.15 -33.03
N SER A 131 -9.76 14.93 -32.04
CA SER A 131 -8.51 15.69 -32.10
C SER A 131 -7.68 15.48 -30.84
N VAL A 132 -6.37 15.28 -30.99
CA VAL A 132 -5.39 15.12 -29.90
C VAL A 132 -4.23 16.07 -30.17
N GLU A 133 -3.93 16.94 -29.20
CA GLU A 133 -2.85 17.92 -29.33
C GLU A 133 -1.47 17.26 -29.25
N ALA A 134 -1.27 16.30 -28.34
CA ALA A 134 -0.05 15.49 -28.29
C ALA A 134 -0.29 14.12 -27.64
N LEU A 135 0.22 13.07 -28.27
CA LEU A 135 0.37 11.72 -27.75
C LEU A 135 1.86 11.42 -27.60
N THR A 136 2.35 11.29 -26.36
CA THR A 136 3.73 10.90 -26.06
C THR A 136 3.89 9.38 -26.19
N LEU A 137 4.95 8.96 -26.87
CA LEU A 137 5.31 7.57 -27.14
C LEU A 137 6.61 7.21 -26.42
N ARG A 138 6.75 5.98 -25.92
CA ARG A 138 8.01 5.50 -25.29
C ARG A 138 8.49 4.20 -25.93
N PRO A 139 9.82 4.03 -26.11
CA PRO A 139 10.38 2.80 -26.66
C PRO A 139 10.12 1.60 -25.74
N LEU A 140 9.82 0.46 -26.35
CA LEU A 140 9.80 -0.83 -25.68
C LEU A 140 11.25 -1.26 -25.37
N PRO A 141 11.58 -1.66 -24.13
CA PRO A 141 12.92 -2.11 -23.80
C PRO A 141 13.35 -3.33 -24.65
N ALA A 142 14.58 -3.32 -25.17
CA ALA A 142 15.11 -4.41 -26.00
C ALA A 142 15.21 -5.75 -25.23
N GLU A 143 15.03 -6.87 -25.96
CA GLU A 143 14.98 -8.27 -25.48
C GLU A 143 16.13 -8.76 -24.58
N GLY A 144 17.21 -7.99 -24.42
CA GLY A 144 18.28 -8.25 -23.46
C GLY A 144 17.82 -8.24 -21.99
N ALA A 145 16.65 -7.69 -21.69
CA ALA A 145 16.05 -7.72 -20.35
C ALA A 145 15.19 -8.97 -20.06
N ILE A 146 14.83 -9.77 -21.08
CA ILE A 146 13.83 -10.85 -20.96
C ILE A 146 14.46 -12.20 -20.56
N THR A 147 15.77 -12.38 -20.79
CA THR A 147 16.49 -13.62 -20.39
C THR A 147 17.04 -13.60 -18.95
N GLY A 148 16.81 -12.51 -18.22
CA GLY A 148 16.97 -12.40 -16.76
C GLY A 148 15.62 -12.27 -16.04
N ALA A 149 15.63 -11.90 -14.75
CA ALA A 149 14.50 -11.80 -13.79
C ALA A 149 13.07 -11.57 -14.34
N ALA A 150 12.88 -10.83 -15.45
CA ALA A 150 11.61 -10.65 -16.14
C ALA A 150 10.99 -11.95 -16.70
N GLY A 151 11.77 -12.89 -17.24
CA GLY A 151 11.26 -14.19 -17.71
C GLY A 151 10.82 -15.11 -16.55
N ALA A 152 11.44 -14.96 -15.37
CA ALA A 152 11.01 -15.62 -14.15
C ALA A 152 9.71 -14.98 -13.59
N ALA A 153 9.59 -13.66 -13.67
CA ALA A 153 8.37 -12.94 -13.25
C ALA A 153 7.13 -13.37 -14.06
N GLN A 154 7.30 -13.72 -15.34
CA GLN A 154 6.20 -14.24 -16.16
C GLN A 154 5.61 -15.56 -15.64
N ASN A 155 6.34 -16.35 -14.85
CA ASN A 155 5.86 -17.63 -14.31
C ASN A 155 5.40 -17.55 -12.85
N LEU A 156 5.40 -16.36 -12.26
CA LEU A 156 4.90 -16.15 -10.90
C LEU A 156 3.39 -15.93 -10.94
N TYR A 157 2.69 -16.58 -10.01
CA TYR A 157 1.27 -16.39 -9.77
C TYR A 157 1.08 -15.91 -8.34
N ARG A 158 0.09 -15.04 -8.14
CA ARG A 158 -0.33 -14.61 -6.81
C ARG A 158 -1.78 -14.97 -6.58
N LEU A 159 -2.08 -15.35 -5.34
CA LEU A 159 -3.46 -15.41 -4.87
C LEU A 159 -3.89 -13.97 -4.52
N GLY A 160 -4.91 -13.47 -5.19
CA GLY A 160 -5.59 -12.24 -4.85
C GLY A 160 -6.99 -12.54 -4.30
N TRP A 161 -7.51 -11.63 -3.48
CA TRP A 161 -8.87 -11.69 -2.97
C TRP A 161 -9.69 -10.57 -3.59
N VAL A 162 -10.71 -10.94 -4.36
CA VAL A 162 -11.57 -9.98 -5.08
C VAL A 162 -12.79 -9.71 -4.23
N ASN A 163 -13.06 -8.43 -3.96
CA ASN A 163 -14.29 -8.04 -3.28
C ASN A 163 -15.49 -8.42 -4.15
N HIS A 164 -16.45 -9.10 -3.53
CA HIS A 164 -17.70 -9.49 -4.16
C HIS A 164 -18.86 -8.74 -3.51
N PRO A 165 -19.82 -8.23 -4.30
CA PRO A 165 -21.04 -7.62 -3.77
C PRO A 165 -21.77 -8.56 -2.80
N VAL A 166 -22.24 -7.99 -1.69
CA VAL A 166 -23.05 -8.71 -0.70
C VAL A 166 -24.47 -8.89 -1.27
N PRO A 167 -25.03 -10.11 -1.29
CA PRO A 167 -26.41 -10.32 -1.74
C PRO A 167 -27.40 -9.50 -0.91
N ALA A 168 -28.32 -8.78 -1.58
CA ALA A 168 -29.31 -7.94 -0.91
C ALA A 168 -30.37 -8.75 -0.15
N ASP A 169 -30.75 -9.90 -0.70
CA ASP A 169 -31.71 -10.84 -0.13
C ASP A 169 -30.97 -12.10 0.37
N ALA A 170 -30.05 -11.91 1.33
CA ALA A 170 -29.30 -13.01 1.90
C ALA A 170 -30.18 -13.89 2.80
N GLU A 171 -30.33 -15.16 2.43
CA GLU A 171 -31.04 -16.18 3.20
C GLU A 171 -30.14 -17.39 3.39
N ALA A 172 -30.11 -17.94 4.61
CA ALA A 172 -29.32 -19.12 4.90
C ALA A 172 -29.91 -20.32 4.13
N PRO A 173 -29.14 -20.94 3.21
CA PRO A 173 -29.64 -22.06 2.42
C PRO A 173 -29.82 -23.31 3.30
N ASP A 174 -30.85 -24.09 3.00
CA ASP A 174 -30.98 -25.45 3.53
C ASP A 174 -29.84 -26.35 2.99
N GLY A 175 -29.48 -27.38 3.76
CA GLY A 175 -28.50 -28.38 3.32
C GLY A 175 -27.04 -27.94 3.43
N THR A 176 -26.70 -27.02 4.33
CA THR A 176 -25.31 -26.73 4.72
C THR A 176 -25.12 -26.88 6.23
N VAL A 177 -24.21 -27.78 6.64
CA VAL A 177 -23.83 -27.99 8.04
C VAL A 177 -22.59 -27.18 8.36
N ILE A 178 -22.65 -26.35 9.40
CA ILE A 178 -21.55 -25.44 9.80
C ILE A 178 -20.72 -26.08 10.90
N ALA A 179 -19.41 -26.20 10.68
CA ALA A 179 -18.42 -26.61 11.66
C ALA A 179 -17.36 -25.52 11.83
N ARG A 180 -17.31 -24.92 13.03
CA ARG A 180 -16.28 -23.92 13.37
C ARG A 180 -15.01 -24.63 13.80
N VAL A 181 -13.90 -24.29 13.15
CA VAL A 181 -12.57 -24.79 13.52
C VAL A 181 -12.18 -24.13 14.86
N PRO A 182 -11.76 -24.90 15.88
CA PRO A 182 -11.30 -24.35 17.14
C PRO A 182 -10.12 -23.41 16.90
N ALA A 183 -10.17 -22.22 17.50
CA ALA A 183 -9.03 -21.31 17.49
C ALA A 183 -7.98 -21.74 18.53
N ASP A 184 -6.72 -21.38 18.28
CA ASP A 184 -5.62 -21.44 19.27
C ASP A 184 -5.28 -22.86 19.77
N GLY A 185 -5.63 -23.89 19.00
CA GLY A 185 -5.28 -25.28 19.27
C GLY A 185 -3.90 -25.67 18.72
N GLU A 186 -3.27 -26.69 19.32
CA GLU A 186 -2.05 -27.29 18.77
C GLU A 186 -2.28 -27.78 17.34
N LEU A 187 -1.41 -27.37 16.40
CA LEU A 187 -1.58 -27.58 14.96
C LEU A 187 -1.91 -29.02 14.59
N HIS A 188 -1.25 -29.98 15.24
CA HIS A 188 -1.46 -31.40 14.96
C HIS A 188 -2.86 -31.88 15.36
N ASP A 189 -3.36 -31.43 16.51
CA ASP A 189 -4.66 -31.85 17.04
C ASP A 189 -5.81 -31.25 16.22
N VAL A 190 -5.68 -29.97 15.83
CA VAL A 190 -6.65 -29.28 14.96
C VAL A 190 -6.73 -29.97 13.59
N LEU A 191 -5.59 -30.30 12.99
CA LEU A 191 -5.55 -31.04 11.72
C LEU A 191 -6.17 -32.44 11.85
N ALA A 192 -5.81 -33.19 12.89
CA ALA A 192 -6.34 -34.54 13.12
C ALA A 192 -7.87 -34.51 13.33
N HIS A 193 -8.37 -33.53 14.06
CA HIS A 193 -9.80 -33.34 14.28
C HIS A 193 -10.54 -33.06 12.98
N VAL A 194 -10.08 -32.08 12.20
CA VAL A 194 -10.73 -31.73 10.93
C VAL A 194 -10.63 -32.86 9.91
N LEU A 195 -9.50 -33.57 9.86
CA LEU A 195 -9.37 -34.77 9.03
C LEU A 195 -10.40 -35.84 9.42
N GLY A 196 -10.59 -36.11 10.71
CA GLY A 196 -11.61 -37.04 11.21
C GLY A 196 -13.03 -36.62 10.82
N LEU A 197 -13.32 -35.32 10.89
CA LEU A 197 -14.60 -34.76 10.46
C LEU A 197 -14.84 -34.96 8.95
N VAL A 198 -13.87 -34.61 8.11
CA VAL A 198 -13.92 -34.83 6.65
C VAL A 198 -14.12 -36.31 6.33
N GLN A 199 -13.35 -37.21 6.96
CA GLN A 199 -13.47 -38.65 6.75
C GLN A 199 -14.82 -39.22 7.19
N THR A 200 -15.43 -38.66 8.23
CA THR A 200 -16.74 -39.08 8.73
C THR A 200 -17.83 -38.59 7.78
N TRP A 201 -17.76 -37.33 7.35
CA TRP A 201 -18.66 -36.75 6.36
C TRP A 201 -18.71 -37.56 5.06
N LEU A 202 -17.54 -37.96 4.54
CA LEU A 202 -17.44 -38.74 3.31
C LEU A 202 -17.96 -40.18 3.43
N LYS A 203 -18.03 -40.73 4.65
CA LYS A 203 -18.60 -42.08 4.87
C LYS A 203 -20.12 -42.08 4.91
N GLU A 204 -20.73 -40.96 5.31
CA GLU A 204 -22.16 -40.81 5.53
C GLU A 204 -22.73 -39.70 4.63
N PRO A 205 -22.85 -39.92 3.30
CA PRO A 205 -23.31 -38.89 2.38
C PRO A 205 -24.77 -38.50 2.66
N THR A 206 -24.98 -37.27 3.13
CA THR A 206 -26.31 -36.70 3.44
C THR A 206 -26.95 -35.99 2.24
N GLY A 207 -26.14 -35.60 1.25
CA GLY A 207 -26.54 -34.67 0.18
C GLY A 207 -26.31 -33.20 0.54
N ASP A 208 -25.93 -32.92 1.80
CA ASP A 208 -25.61 -31.58 2.29
C ASP A 208 -24.14 -31.22 2.02
N ARG A 209 -23.80 -29.94 2.21
CA ARG A 209 -22.43 -29.42 2.23
C ARG A 209 -21.92 -29.27 3.67
N LEU A 210 -20.65 -29.52 3.89
CA LEU A 210 -19.97 -29.18 5.15
C LEU A 210 -19.21 -27.86 5.00
N ALA A 211 -19.65 -26.82 5.71
CA ALA A 211 -18.99 -25.53 5.79
C ALA A 211 -18.02 -25.48 6.98
N LEU A 212 -16.72 -25.45 6.69
CA LEU A 212 -15.65 -25.29 7.65
C LEU A 212 -15.32 -23.81 7.81
N VAL A 213 -15.56 -23.29 9.02
CA VAL A 213 -15.39 -21.86 9.33
C VAL A 213 -14.13 -21.64 10.12
N THR A 214 -13.20 -20.86 9.57
CA THR A 214 -11.96 -20.43 10.21
C THR A 214 -12.03 -18.95 10.62
N ARG A 215 -11.10 -18.51 11.46
CA ARG A 215 -10.95 -17.11 11.87
C ARG A 215 -9.54 -16.63 11.54
N ARG A 216 -9.42 -15.62 10.68
CA ARG A 216 -8.15 -15.02 10.23
C ARG A 216 -7.09 -16.05 9.82
N ALA A 217 -7.51 -17.11 9.14
CA ALA A 217 -6.64 -18.18 8.67
C ALA A 217 -6.00 -17.86 7.32
N VAL A 218 -6.52 -16.86 6.59
CA VAL A 218 -6.01 -16.41 5.29
C VAL A 218 -5.90 -14.89 5.26
N ALA A 219 -4.87 -14.39 4.58
CA ALA A 219 -4.63 -12.95 4.45
C ALA A 219 -5.42 -12.44 3.25
N VAL A 220 -6.45 -11.64 3.52
CA VAL A 220 -7.41 -11.15 2.51
C VAL A 220 -7.10 -9.70 2.15
N LEU A 221 -6.97 -8.87 3.17
CA LEU A 221 -6.65 -7.45 3.02
C LEU A 221 -5.16 -7.19 3.29
N PRO A 222 -4.56 -6.16 2.66
CA PRO A 222 -3.19 -5.76 2.95
C PRO A 222 -2.99 -5.45 4.44
N GLY A 223 -2.00 -6.08 5.06
CA GLY A 223 -1.66 -5.86 6.46
C GLY A 223 -2.40 -6.72 7.49
N GLU A 224 -3.22 -7.68 7.05
CA GLU A 224 -3.81 -8.65 7.98
C GLU A 224 -2.72 -9.53 8.61
N HIS A 225 -2.77 -9.64 9.93
CA HIS A 225 -1.99 -10.65 10.68
C HIS A 225 -2.76 -11.97 10.71
N LEU A 226 -2.04 -13.05 10.45
CA LEU A 226 -2.53 -14.41 10.61
C LEU A 226 -2.22 -14.85 12.03
N ASP A 227 -3.23 -14.84 12.87
CA ASP A 227 -3.09 -15.14 14.30
C ASP A 227 -3.14 -16.66 14.56
N ASP A 228 -3.72 -17.44 13.64
CA ASP A 228 -3.94 -18.89 13.80
C ASP A 228 -3.37 -19.72 12.64
N LEU A 229 -2.13 -20.17 12.83
CA LEU A 229 -1.44 -21.04 11.86
C LEU A 229 -2.08 -22.45 11.77
N ALA A 230 -2.74 -22.92 12.83
CA ALA A 230 -3.43 -24.20 12.81
C ALA A 230 -4.65 -24.12 11.88
N ALA A 231 -5.44 -23.06 12.00
CA ALA A 231 -6.57 -22.78 11.11
C ALA A 231 -6.10 -22.56 9.64
N ALA A 232 -4.95 -21.91 9.43
CA ALA A 232 -4.38 -21.75 8.09
C ALA A 232 -4.05 -23.10 7.41
N SER A 233 -3.61 -24.10 8.19
CA SER A 233 -3.31 -25.43 7.66
C SER A 233 -4.57 -26.20 7.19
N ILE A 234 -5.74 -25.90 7.78
CA ILE A 234 -7.02 -26.48 7.37
C ILE A 234 -7.37 -26.12 5.93
N TRP A 235 -7.02 -24.91 5.49
CA TRP A 235 -7.23 -24.49 4.12
C TRP A 235 -6.47 -25.35 3.11
N GLY A 236 -5.29 -25.87 3.46
CA GLY A 236 -4.55 -26.80 2.60
C GLY A 236 -5.22 -28.18 2.53
N LEU A 237 -5.57 -28.73 3.69
CA LEU A 237 -6.26 -30.03 3.81
C LEU A 237 -7.60 -30.05 3.05
N VAL A 238 -8.43 -29.04 3.28
CA VAL A 238 -9.78 -28.99 2.71
C VAL A 238 -9.75 -28.68 1.22
N ARG A 239 -8.78 -27.88 0.73
CA ARG A 239 -8.58 -27.70 -0.71
C ARG A 239 -8.28 -29.01 -1.43
N SER A 240 -7.51 -29.92 -0.82
CA SER A 240 -7.32 -31.27 -1.36
C SER A 240 -8.64 -32.06 -1.37
N ALA A 241 -9.42 -32.00 -0.28
CA ALA A 241 -10.73 -32.66 -0.22
C ALA A 241 -11.74 -32.10 -1.24
N GLN A 242 -11.74 -30.77 -1.49
CA GLN A 242 -12.56 -30.13 -2.53
C GLN A 242 -12.20 -30.61 -3.93
N ALA A 243 -10.90 -30.79 -4.21
CA ALA A 243 -10.44 -31.32 -5.50
C ALA A 243 -10.84 -32.79 -5.71
N GLU A 244 -10.86 -33.59 -4.64
CA GLU A 244 -11.28 -35.00 -4.69
C GLU A 244 -12.80 -35.18 -4.70
N HIS A 245 -13.54 -34.28 -4.02
CA HIS A 245 -14.98 -34.35 -3.82
C HIS A 245 -15.66 -32.98 -4.06
N PRO A 246 -15.81 -32.55 -5.33
CA PRO A 246 -16.39 -31.26 -5.67
C PRO A 246 -17.80 -31.06 -5.09
N GLY A 247 -18.07 -29.85 -4.61
CA GLY A 247 -19.38 -29.45 -4.09
C GLY A 247 -19.70 -29.91 -2.66
N GLN A 248 -18.93 -30.81 -2.04
CA GLN A 248 -19.24 -31.32 -0.69
C GLN A 248 -18.75 -30.43 0.45
N PHE A 249 -17.77 -29.57 0.19
CA PHE A 249 -17.12 -28.75 1.22
C PHE A 249 -17.17 -27.26 0.86
N LEU A 250 -17.24 -26.42 1.88
CA LEU A 250 -17.17 -24.96 1.80
C LEU A 250 -16.18 -24.46 2.85
N LEU A 251 -15.25 -23.60 2.47
CA LEU A 251 -14.36 -22.88 3.39
C LEU A 251 -14.85 -21.45 3.56
N ILE A 252 -15.04 -21.01 4.81
CA ILE A 252 -15.36 -19.62 5.13
C ILE A 252 -14.37 -19.11 6.16
N ASP A 253 -13.59 -18.08 5.83
CA ASP A 253 -12.72 -17.41 6.79
C ASP A 253 -13.33 -16.10 7.29
N THR A 254 -13.34 -15.88 8.59
CA THR A 254 -13.98 -14.72 9.23
C THR A 254 -12.97 -13.87 10.00
N ASP A 255 -13.27 -12.59 10.16
CA ASP A 255 -12.54 -11.68 11.06
C ASP A 255 -12.89 -11.88 12.53
N HIS A 256 -14.15 -12.26 12.84
CA HIS A 256 -14.66 -12.46 14.20
C HIS A 256 -15.49 -13.75 14.35
N THR A 257 -15.60 -14.24 15.58
CA THR A 257 -16.35 -15.48 15.89
C THR A 257 -17.85 -15.33 15.72
N ASP A 258 -18.36 -14.12 15.89
CA ASP A 258 -19.76 -13.71 15.82
C ASP A 258 -20.14 -13.11 14.47
N THR A 259 -19.23 -13.10 13.49
CA THR A 259 -19.51 -12.66 12.12
C THR A 259 -20.70 -13.43 11.52
N ASP A 260 -21.65 -12.68 10.95
CA ASP A 260 -22.80 -13.24 10.25
C ASP A 260 -22.35 -13.95 8.96
N LEU A 261 -22.69 -15.24 8.88
CA LEU A 261 -22.31 -16.12 7.76
C LEU A 261 -23.36 -16.14 6.65
N THR A 262 -24.55 -15.59 6.90
CA THR A 262 -25.70 -15.67 5.98
C THR A 262 -25.37 -15.21 4.56
N PRO A 263 -24.68 -14.07 4.35
CA PRO A 263 -24.34 -13.63 3.00
C PRO A 263 -23.33 -14.54 2.29
N ALA A 264 -22.37 -15.09 3.02
CA ALA A 264 -21.38 -16.02 2.47
C ALA A 264 -22.03 -17.36 2.07
N LEU A 265 -22.92 -17.89 2.91
CA LEU A 265 -23.66 -19.12 2.61
C LEU A 265 -24.61 -18.94 1.41
N THR A 266 -25.28 -17.79 1.32
CA THR A 266 -26.14 -17.44 0.17
C THR A 266 -25.32 -17.44 -1.13
N LEU A 267 -24.16 -16.78 -1.12
CA LEU A 267 -23.26 -16.73 -2.27
C LEU A 267 -22.79 -18.12 -2.69
N ALA A 268 -22.41 -18.95 -1.72
CA ALA A 268 -21.94 -20.32 -1.98
C ALA A 268 -23.04 -21.24 -2.55
N ALA A 269 -24.31 -21.01 -2.22
CA ALA A 269 -25.43 -21.80 -2.75
C ALA A 269 -25.82 -21.42 -4.18
N GLY A 270 -25.58 -20.16 -4.58
CA GLY A 270 -25.96 -19.63 -5.89
C GLY A 270 -24.94 -19.88 -7.01
N GLY A 271 -23.77 -20.45 -6.71
CA GLY A 271 -22.69 -20.63 -7.69
C GLY A 271 -21.62 -21.63 -7.27
N ASP A 272 -20.51 -21.63 -8.00
CA ASP A 272 -19.41 -22.60 -7.83
C ASP A 272 -18.36 -22.15 -6.80
N GLU A 273 -18.67 -21.16 -5.96
CA GLU A 273 -17.73 -20.69 -4.94
C GLU A 273 -17.70 -21.65 -3.74
N ASP A 274 -16.51 -22.19 -3.48
CA ASP A 274 -16.25 -23.13 -2.39
C ASP A 274 -15.27 -22.57 -1.34
N GLN A 275 -14.78 -21.36 -1.54
CA GLN A 275 -13.87 -20.65 -0.65
C GLN A 275 -14.25 -19.16 -0.59
N ILE A 276 -14.58 -18.68 0.61
CA ILE A 276 -15.04 -17.31 0.83
C ILE A 276 -14.33 -16.76 2.06
N ALA A 277 -13.96 -15.48 2.04
CA ALA A 277 -13.59 -14.77 3.24
C ALA A 277 -14.54 -13.60 3.51
N VAL A 278 -14.84 -13.36 4.78
CA VAL A 278 -15.69 -12.28 5.27
C VAL A 278 -14.85 -11.33 6.10
N ARG A 279 -14.86 -10.04 5.72
CA ARG A 279 -14.18 -8.94 6.42
C ARG A 279 -15.08 -7.73 6.50
N ASP A 280 -15.35 -7.25 7.71
CA ASP A 280 -16.23 -6.12 7.98
C ASP A 280 -17.59 -6.22 7.24
N GLY A 281 -18.13 -7.45 7.13
CA GLY A 281 -19.36 -7.75 6.40
C GLY A 281 -19.23 -7.82 4.86
N GLY A 282 -18.08 -7.46 4.29
CA GLY A 282 -17.77 -7.65 2.87
C GLY A 282 -17.37 -9.08 2.55
N LEU A 283 -17.72 -9.56 1.35
CA LEU A 283 -17.35 -10.88 0.84
C LEU A 283 -16.13 -10.78 -0.08
N TYR A 284 -15.22 -11.74 0.04
CA TYR A 284 -14.00 -11.79 -0.74
C TYR A 284 -13.76 -13.19 -1.29
N LEU A 285 -13.46 -13.27 -2.58
CA LEU A 285 -13.27 -14.53 -3.29
C LEU A 285 -11.81 -14.71 -3.72
N PRO A 286 -11.20 -15.89 -3.52
CA PRO A 286 -9.84 -16.15 -3.92
C PRO A 286 -9.76 -16.32 -5.45
N ARG A 287 -8.82 -15.61 -6.08
CA ARG A 287 -8.51 -15.72 -7.51
C ARG A 287 -7.01 -15.76 -7.70
N ILE A 288 -6.54 -16.69 -8.52
CA ILE A 288 -5.14 -16.73 -8.93
C ILE A 288 -4.99 -15.81 -10.13
N SER A 289 -4.08 -14.86 -10.05
CA SER A 289 -3.68 -14.02 -11.18
C SER A 289 -2.20 -14.21 -11.46
N ARG A 290 -1.78 -13.99 -12.71
CA ARG A 290 -0.36 -13.85 -13.02
C ARG A 290 0.19 -12.65 -12.23
N HIS A 291 1.38 -12.78 -11.69
CA HIS A 291 2.07 -11.70 -11.04
C HIS A 291 2.70 -10.81 -12.11
N VAL A 292 2.21 -9.58 -12.24
CA VAL A 292 2.88 -8.54 -13.02
C VAL A 292 3.80 -7.82 -12.05
N SER A 293 5.09 -7.66 -12.40
CA SER A 293 6.02 -6.95 -11.52
C SER A 293 5.78 -5.44 -11.62
N ASP A 294 4.72 -4.96 -10.98
CA ASP A 294 4.40 -3.54 -10.86
C ASP A 294 5.11 -2.89 -9.65
N GLY A 295 6.01 -3.64 -9.01
CA GLY A 295 6.77 -3.21 -7.85
C GLY A 295 8.11 -2.57 -8.20
N LEU A 296 8.71 -1.88 -7.23
CA LEU A 296 10.03 -1.30 -7.37
C LEU A 296 11.09 -2.40 -7.54
N THR A 297 11.94 -2.23 -8.56
CA THR A 297 13.11 -3.09 -8.77
C THR A 297 14.34 -2.44 -8.15
N GLU A 298 15.04 -3.17 -7.31
CA GLU A 298 16.29 -2.71 -6.67
C GLU A 298 17.39 -2.54 -7.73
N PRO A 299 17.96 -1.33 -7.89
CA PRO A 299 19.06 -1.10 -8.83
C PRO A 299 20.37 -1.69 -8.29
N ASP A 300 21.34 -1.86 -9.19
CA ASP A 300 22.72 -2.15 -8.78
C ASP A 300 23.34 -0.95 -8.06
N GLY A 301 24.06 -1.21 -6.98
CA GLY A 301 24.74 -0.18 -6.18
C GLY A 301 23.86 0.44 -5.10
N PRO A 302 24.35 1.50 -4.42
CA PRO A 302 23.64 2.08 -3.29
C PRO A 302 22.47 2.96 -3.75
N TRP A 303 21.34 2.84 -3.07
CA TRP A 303 20.10 3.52 -3.40
C TRP A 303 19.31 3.90 -2.14
N ARG A 304 18.36 4.82 -2.30
CA ARG A 304 17.32 5.11 -1.31
C ARG A 304 15.94 5.17 -1.97
N LEU A 305 14.89 4.94 -1.20
CA LEU A 305 13.52 5.21 -1.62
C LEU A 305 13.28 6.71 -1.61
N ASP A 306 12.85 7.26 -2.74
CA ASP A 306 12.46 8.67 -2.87
C ASP A 306 11.45 8.81 -4.03
N VAL A 307 11.18 10.04 -4.47
CA VAL A 307 10.43 10.31 -5.72
C VAL A 307 11.35 10.82 -6.82
N THR A 308 11.08 10.44 -8.07
CA THR A 308 11.74 11.04 -9.24
C THR A 308 11.30 12.49 -9.47
N GLU A 309 10.03 12.78 -9.18
CA GLU A 309 9.42 14.11 -9.20
C GLU A 309 8.27 14.15 -8.20
N GLN A 310 8.10 15.29 -7.51
CA GLN A 310 7.02 15.48 -6.54
C GLN A 310 5.66 15.68 -7.22
N GLY A 311 4.57 15.30 -6.52
CA GLY A 311 3.20 15.64 -6.89
C GLY A 311 2.27 14.44 -7.12
N THR A 312 2.83 13.26 -7.36
CA THR A 312 2.07 12.00 -7.44
C THR A 312 2.84 10.84 -6.81
N LEU A 313 2.11 9.88 -6.24
CA LEU A 313 2.69 8.66 -5.66
C LEU A 313 3.19 7.68 -6.74
N GLU A 314 2.83 7.89 -8.01
CA GLU A 314 3.33 7.09 -9.14
C GLU A 314 4.82 7.30 -9.40
N ASN A 315 5.38 8.41 -8.91
CA ASN A 315 6.79 8.76 -9.07
C ASN A 315 7.71 8.15 -8.01
N LEU A 316 7.18 7.29 -7.12
CA LEU A 316 8.01 6.56 -6.16
C LEU A 316 9.03 5.68 -6.88
N ALA A 317 10.29 5.79 -6.49
CA ALA A 317 11.38 5.06 -7.10
C ALA A 317 12.52 4.78 -6.10
N LEU A 318 13.37 3.83 -6.45
CA LEU A 318 14.65 3.63 -5.79
C LEU A 318 15.70 4.45 -6.55
N VAL A 319 16.10 5.59 -5.98
CA VAL A 319 17.03 6.53 -6.60
C VAL A 319 18.46 6.28 -6.12
N PRO A 320 19.49 6.47 -6.96
CA PRO A 320 20.89 6.29 -6.54
C PRO A 320 21.26 7.16 -5.33
N ASP A 321 21.97 6.57 -4.37
CA ASP A 321 22.44 7.25 -3.16
C ASP A 321 23.89 6.90 -2.81
N PRO A 322 24.89 7.59 -3.39
CA PRO A 322 26.29 7.25 -3.18
C PRO A 322 26.79 7.54 -1.75
N GLN A 323 26.04 8.29 -0.93
CA GLN A 323 26.52 8.79 0.36
C GLN A 323 26.66 7.68 1.43
N THR A 324 26.01 6.54 1.26
CA THR A 324 26.04 5.45 2.26
C THR A 324 27.40 4.74 2.36
N ALA A 325 28.29 4.95 1.38
CA ALA A 325 29.63 4.36 1.32
C ALA A 325 30.76 5.23 1.92
N GLU A 326 30.45 6.45 2.39
CA GLU A 326 31.45 7.35 2.97
C GLU A 326 31.87 6.93 4.39
N PRO A 327 33.10 7.28 4.86
CA PRO A 327 33.54 7.02 6.24
C PRO A 327 32.61 7.65 7.29
N LEU A 328 32.51 7.02 8.46
CA LEU A 328 31.64 7.51 9.53
C LEU A 328 32.11 8.85 10.10
N PRO A 329 31.22 9.87 10.18
CA PRO A 329 31.48 11.05 10.99
C PRO A 329 31.59 10.71 12.49
N PRO A 330 32.24 11.55 13.31
CA PRO A 330 32.21 11.39 14.77
C PRO A 330 30.78 11.28 15.31
N GLY A 331 30.57 10.42 16.30
CA GLY A 331 29.27 10.18 16.90
C GLY A 331 28.27 9.39 16.05
N HIS A 332 28.63 8.96 14.84
CA HIS A 332 27.71 8.27 13.94
C HIS A 332 27.90 6.75 13.92
N VAL A 333 26.83 6.08 13.48
CA VAL A 333 26.71 4.62 13.40
C VAL A 333 26.14 4.24 12.04
N ARG A 334 26.71 3.21 11.42
CA ARG A 334 26.15 2.60 10.20
C ARG A 334 25.31 1.39 10.56
N LEU A 335 24.13 1.31 9.95
CA LEU A 335 23.14 0.28 10.20
C LEU A 335 22.78 -0.48 8.93
N SER A 336 22.68 -1.80 9.05
CA SER A 336 21.96 -2.68 8.12
C SER A 336 20.48 -2.56 8.41
N VAL A 337 19.73 -1.84 7.57
CA VAL A 337 18.30 -1.64 7.78
C VAL A 337 17.56 -2.95 7.51
N ARG A 338 16.57 -3.26 8.35
CA ARG A 338 15.71 -4.45 8.23
C ARG A 338 14.26 -4.07 8.03
N ALA A 339 13.84 -2.97 8.64
CA ALA A 339 12.53 -2.40 8.45
C ALA A 339 12.55 -0.89 8.64
N ALA A 340 11.68 -0.17 7.94
CA ALA A 340 11.52 1.27 8.04
C ALA A 340 10.05 1.64 8.27
N GLY A 341 9.78 2.49 9.26
CA GLY A 341 8.43 2.96 9.54
C GLY A 341 8.01 4.05 8.56
N LEU A 342 6.82 3.94 8.00
CA LEU A 342 6.22 4.99 7.19
C LEU A 342 5.32 5.89 8.05
N ASN A 343 5.35 7.18 7.74
CA ASN A 343 4.62 8.24 8.42
C ASN A 343 3.81 9.04 7.41
N PHE A 344 2.74 9.70 7.86
CA PHE A 344 1.94 10.55 6.98
C PHE A 344 2.77 11.68 6.36
N ARG A 345 3.84 12.14 7.03
CA ARG A 345 4.84 13.07 6.45
C ARG A 345 5.45 12.54 5.15
N ASP A 346 5.68 11.23 5.02
CA ASP A 346 6.32 10.65 3.84
C ASP A 346 5.40 10.77 2.62
N VAL A 347 4.08 10.63 2.83
CA VAL A 347 3.08 10.90 1.79
C VAL A 347 3.10 12.38 1.39
N LEU A 348 3.18 13.29 2.36
CA LEU A 348 3.26 14.73 2.05
C LEU A 348 4.55 15.09 1.31
N ILE A 349 5.68 14.45 1.63
CA ILE A 349 6.96 14.64 0.92
C ILE A 349 6.82 14.19 -0.54
N ALA A 350 6.28 12.98 -0.77
CA ALA A 350 6.08 12.45 -2.11
C ALA A 350 5.13 13.33 -2.97
N LEU A 351 4.11 13.91 -2.34
CA LEU A 351 3.16 14.82 -2.98
C LEU A 351 3.64 16.28 -3.10
N GLY A 352 4.83 16.62 -2.59
CA GLY A 352 5.34 18.00 -2.60
C GLY A 352 4.54 18.97 -1.71
N MET A 353 3.84 18.44 -0.71
CA MET A 353 3.01 19.18 0.26
C MET A 353 3.70 19.38 1.62
N TYR A 354 4.87 18.77 1.82
CA TYR A 354 5.62 18.90 3.06
C TYR A 354 6.42 20.21 3.10
N PRO A 355 6.40 20.97 4.21
CA PRO A 355 7.17 22.21 4.32
C PRO A 355 8.68 21.91 4.44
N GLY A 356 9.48 22.50 3.56
CA GLY A 356 10.94 22.37 3.56
C GLY A 356 11.48 21.15 2.80
N GLN A 357 12.79 20.93 2.87
CA GLN A 357 13.45 19.78 2.24
C GLN A 357 13.51 18.61 3.23
N ALA A 358 12.99 17.44 2.82
CA ALA A 358 13.02 16.22 3.62
C ALA A 358 13.02 14.99 2.70
N HIS A 359 13.57 13.89 3.20
CA HIS A 359 13.57 12.59 2.53
C HIS A 359 12.49 11.66 3.09
N ILE A 360 12.06 10.72 2.24
CA ILE A 360 11.15 9.64 2.60
C ILE A 360 11.81 8.69 3.60
N GLY A 361 11.11 8.41 4.69
CA GLY A 361 11.59 7.60 5.79
C GLY A 361 12.39 8.43 6.79
N ALA A 362 12.03 8.33 8.06
CA ALA A 362 12.76 8.98 9.16
C ALA A 362 12.95 8.07 10.38
N GLU A 363 12.55 6.80 10.28
CA GLU A 363 12.68 5.83 11.36
C GLU A 363 12.82 4.42 10.83
N GLY A 364 13.38 3.54 11.66
CA GLY A 364 13.39 2.12 11.37
C GLY A 364 14.07 1.30 12.45
N ALA A 365 14.33 0.05 12.10
CA ALA A 365 15.07 -0.90 12.90
C ALA A 365 16.06 -1.69 12.04
N GLY A 366 17.19 -2.04 12.64
CA GLY A 366 18.31 -2.64 11.93
C GLY A 366 19.36 -3.24 12.85
N ILE A 367 20.48 -3.62 12.24
CA ILE A 367 21.65 -4.19 12.93
C ILE A 367 22.81 -3.21 12.76
N VAL A 368 23.52 -2.93 13.84
CA VAL A 368 24.73 -2.10 13.77
C VAL A 368 25.82 -2.82 12.98
N GLU A 369 26.35 -2.18 11.94
CA GLU A 369 27.45 -2.70 11.11
C GLU A 369 28.79 -2.11 11.53
N GLU A 370 28.83 -0.80 11.74
CA GLU A 370 30.04 -0.05 12.09
C GLU A 370 29.70 1.11 13.02
N VAL A 371 30.60 1.44 13.93
CA VAL A 371 30.48 2.57 14.86
C VAL A 371 31.69 3.49 14.73
N ALA A 372 31.49 4.80 14.80
CA ALA A 372 32.59 5.75 14.85
C ALA A 372 33.44 5.53 16.12
N PRO A 373 34.76 5.85 16.10
CA PRO A 373 35.67 5.52 17.21
C PRO A 373 35.29 6.13 18.57
N ASP A 374 34.53 7.22 18.57
CA ASP A 374 34.07 7.94 19.76
C ASP A 374 32.71 7.45 20.31
N VAL A 375 32.05 6.52 19.62
CA VAL A 375 30.76 5.96 20.05
C VAL A 375 30.96 4.75 20.95
N THR A 376 30.32 4.76 22.13
CA THR A 376 30.39 3.68 23.14
C THR A 376 29.04 3.11 23.56
N THR A 377 27.94 3.68 23.07
CA THR A 377 26.56 3.34 23.47
C THR A 377 26.02 2.08 22.79
N VAL A 378 26.56 1.73 21.62
CA VAL A 378 26.19 0.56 20.81
C VAL A 378 27.44 -0.06 20.19
N ALA A 379 27.35 -1.33 19.79
CA ALA A 379 28.44 -2.06 19.15
C ALA A 379 27.97 -2.81 17.89
N PRO A 380 28.88 -3.13 16.94
CA PRO A 380 28.55 -3.99 15.79
C PRO A 380 27.86 -5.29 16.20
N GLY A 381 26.77 -5.63 15.50
CA GLY A 381 25.90 -6.76 15.80
C GLY A 381 24.72 -6.45 16.73
N ASP A 382 24.70 -5.31 17.43
CA ASP A 382 23.55 -4.90 18.23
C ASP A 382 22.31 -4.70 17.33
N ARG A 383 21.15 -5.18 17.80
CA ARG A 383 19.84 -4.89 17.18
C ARG A 383 19.32 -3.58 17.76
N VAL A 384 19.01 -2.62 16.90
CA VAL A 384 18.61 -1.27 17.31
C VAL A 384 17.37 -0.79 16.56
N MET A 385 16.67 0.16 17.16
CA MET A 385 15.62 0.97 16.54
C MET A 385 15.89 2.45 16.79
N GLY A 386 15.39 3.33 15.93
CA GLY A 386 15.59 4.77 16.13
C GLY A 386 15.23 5.62 14.92
N LEU A 387 15.72 6.86 14.93
CA LEU A 387 15.50 7.83 13.85
C LEU A 387 16.59 7.68 12.78
N PHE A 388 16.16 7.42 11.55
CA PHE A 388 17.04 7.17 10.40
C PHE A 388 16.94 8.36 9.43
N ILE A 389 17.82 9.35 9.61
CA ILE A 389 17.73 10.63 8.91
C ILE A 389 18.06 10.51 7.41
N GLY A 390 18.80 9.47 7.00
CA GLY A 390 19.17 9.21 5.60
C GLY A 390 18.08 8.60 4.71
N GLY A 391 16.85 8.45 5.19
CA GLY A 391 15.76 7.85 4.44
C GLY A 391 15.76 6.31 4.42
N VAL A 392 14.85 5.72 3.64
CA VAL A 392 14.73 4.26 3.52
C VAL A 392 15.76 3.72 2.51
N SER A 393 16.77 3.03 3.00
CA SER A 393 17.87 2.43 2.23
C SER A 393 18.31 1.12 2.89
N PRO A 394 18.97 0.16 2.21
CA PRO A 394 19.51 -1.05 2.85
C PRO A 394 20.53 -0.74 3.93
N THR A 395 21.22 0.38 3.79
CA THR A 395 22.23 0.87 4.72
C THR A 395 21.96 2.33 5.03
N THR A 396 22.02 2.71 6.31
CA THR A 396 21.86 4.12 6.72
C THR A 396 22.90 4.50 7.75
N VAL A 397 23.24 5.79 7.81
CA VAL A 397 24.16 6.37 8.80
C VAL A 397 23.38 7.39 9.63
N THR A 398 23.46 7.29 10.95
CA THR A 398 22.75 8.19 11.87
C THR A 398 23.56 8.44 13.14
N ASP A 399 23.22 9.51 13.86
CA ASP A 399 23.82 9.84 15.15
C ASP A 399 23.41 8.80 16.20
N HIS A 400 24.38 8.31 16.99
CA HIS A 400 24.13 7.28 17.98
C HIS A 400 23.08 7.66 19.04
N ARG A 401 22.87 8.96 19.28
CA ARG A 401 21.87 9.49 20.23
C ARG A 401 20.43 9.29 19.76
N PHE A 402 20.22 9.10 18.46
CA PHE A 402 18.91 8.79 17.90
C PHE A 402 18.56 7.31 17.92
N LEU A 403 19.41 6.47 18.55
CA LEU A 403 19.23 5.03 18.60
C LEU A 403 18.95 4.54 20.01
N CYS A 404 18.20 3.45 20.07
CA CYS A 404 17.98 2.65 21.26
C CYS A 404 18.13 1.16 20.92
N LYS A 405 18.54 0.35 21.91
CA LYS A 405 18.55 -1.11 21.74
C LYS A 405 17.13 -1.61 21.57
N MET A 406 16.97 -2.57 20.67
CA MET A 406 15.68 -3.15 20.40
C MET A 406 15.30 -4.14 21.51
N PRO A 407 14.09 -4.05 22.09
CA PRO A 407 13.65 -5.00 23.10
C PRO A 407 13.66 -6.45 22.63
N ASN A 408 13.87 -7.36 23.59
CA ASN A 408 13.89 -8.80 23.29
C ASN A 408 12.51 -9.30 22.84
N GLY A 409 12.50 -10.28 21.93
CA GLY A 409 11.27 -10.85 21.38
C GLY A 409 10.60 -10.01 20.29
N TRP A 410 11.01 -8.77 20.08
CA TRP A 410 10.44 -7.94 19.01
C TRP A 410 10.99 -8.33 17.63
N THR A 411 10.11 -8.27 16.65
CA THR A 411 10.48 -8.27 15.23
C THR A 411 11.03 -6.89 14.83
N PHE A 412 11.84 -6.83 13.77
CA PHE A 412 12.29 -5.55 13.23
C PHE A 412 11.13 -4.68 12.75
N ALA A 413 10.06 -5.28 12.23
CA ALA A 413 8.89 -4.54 11.79
C ALA A 413 8.16 -3.86 12.96
N GLN A 414 7.97 -4.57 14.08
CA GLN A 414 7.44 -3.98 15.32
C GLN A 414 8.33 -2.85 15.84
N ALA A 415 9.64 -3.07 15.89
CA ALA A 415 10.56 -2.05 16.37
C ALA A 415 10.63 -0.81 15.47
N ALA A 416 10.54 -0.98 14.14
CA ALA A 416 10.48 0.14 13.19
C ALA A 416 9.19 0.97 13.30
N SER A 417 8.17 0.46 14.00
CA SER A 417 6.88 1.14 14.15
C SER A 417 6.83 2.17 15.28
N VAL A 418 7.86 2.20 16.13
CA VAL A 418 7.85 2.82 17.46
C VAL A 418 8.54 4.20 17.54
N PRO A 419 9.75 4.42 16.95
CA PRO A 419 10.58 5.60 17.20
C PRO A 419 9.84 6.94 17.18
N ILE A 420 9.32 7.36 16.03
CA ILE A 420 8.72 8.68 15.84
C ILE A 420 7.44 8.81 16.66
N VAL A 421 6.57 7.80 16.58
CA VAL A 421 5.22 7.92 17.16
C VAL A 421 5.24 8.01 18.68
N TYR A 422 6.11 7.25 19.34
CA TYR A 422 6.27 7.32 20.79
C TYR A 422 7.05 8.55 21.22
N LEU A 423 8.14 8.91 20.53
CA LEU A 423 8.90 10.11 20.87
C LEU A 423 8.06 11.38 20.70
N THR A 424 7.30 11.51 19.61
CA THR A 424 6.43 12.66 19.37
C THR A 424 5.40 12.80 20.49
N ALA A 425 4.67 11.73 20.81
CA ALA A 425 3.65 11.77 21.86
C ALA A 425 4.26 12.01 23.25
N TYR A 426 5.37 11.33 23.58
CA TYR A 426 6.00 11.44 24.89
C TYR A 426 6.58 12.85 25.09
N TYR A 427 7.32 13.38 24.13
CA TYR A 427 7.81 14.77 24.16
C TYR A 427 6.67 15.78 24.32
N GLY A 428 5.59 15.62 23.55
CA GLY A 428 4.40 16.46 23.66
C GLY A 428 3.79 16.44 25.06
N PHE A 429 3.65 15.26 25.67
CA PHE A 429 3.05 15.13 26.99
C PHE A 429 3.97 15.51 28.15
N THR A 430 5.25 15.14 28.13
CA THR A 430 6.14 15.35 29.29
C THR A 430 6.80 16.72 29.27
N ASP A 431 7.27 17.17 28.11
CA ASP A 431 8.11 18.36 28.04
C ASP A 431 7.27 19.61 27.73
N LEU A 432 6.33 19.49 26.77
CA LEU A 432 5.51 20.59 26.29
C LEU A 432 4.27 20.84 27.16
N ALA A 433 3.39 19.84 27.30
CA ALA A 433 2.15 19.97 28.06
C ALA A 433 2.31 19.68 29.56
N ARG A 434 3.36 18.94 29.95
CA ARG A 434 3.61 18.49 31.33
C ARG A 434 2.39 17.83 31.96
N LEU A 435 1.83 16.87 31.22
CA LEU A 435 0.61 16.12 31.55
C LEU A 435 0.72 15.48 32.94
N ARG A 436 -0.33 15.61 33.74
CA ARG A 436 -0.40 15.10 35.11
C ARG A 436 -1.50 14.06 35.27
N PRO A 437 -1.38 13.15 36.26
CA PRO A 437 -2.45 12.23 36.61
C PRO A 437 -3.77 12.97 36.88
N GLY A 438 -4.86 12.42 36.35
CA GLY A 438 -6.22 12.97 36.48
C GLY A 438 -6.59 14.08 35.50
N GLN A 439 -5.65 14.57 34.68
CA GLN A 439 -5.99 15.50 33.59
C GLN A 439 -6.66 14.78 32.43
N ARG A 440 -7.54 15.48 31.71
CA ARG A 440 -8.25 14.98 30.54
C ARG A 440 -7.50 15.31 29.27
N VAL A 441 -7.21 14.30 28.48
CA VAL A 441 -6.51 14.44 27.20
C VAL A 441 -7.37 13.98 26.05
N LEU A 442 -7.54 14.85 25.05
CA LEU A 442 -8.15 14.50 23.78
C LEU A 442 -7.07 14.14 22.75
N ILE A 443 -7.15 12.94 22.21
CA ILE A 443 -6.26 12.41 21.18
C ILE A 443 -7.04 12.26 19.88
N HIS A 444 -6.72 13.08 18.89
CA HIS A 444 -7.30 12.93 17.57
C HIS A 444 -6.67 11.80 16.77
N ALA A 445 -7.46 11.17 15.90
CA ALA A 445 -7.05 10.01 15.09
C ALA A 445 -6.39 8.91 15.96
N ALA A 446 -7.00 8.61 17.10
CA ALA A 446 -6.44 7.79 18.18
C ALA A 446 -6.08 6.35 17.78
N THR A 447 -6.61 5.85 16.65
CA THR A 447 -6.28 4.52 16.12
C THR A 447 -5.13 4.52 15.11
N GLY A 448 -4.56 5.69 14.78
CA GLY A 448 -3.35 5.80 13.98
C GLY A 448 -2.08 5.55 14.81
N GLY A 449 -0.90 5.66 14.19
CA GLY A 449 0.38 5.40 14.85
C GLY A 449 0.62 6.28 16.08
N VAL A 450 0.66 7.60 15.91
CA VAL A 450 0.85 8.55 17.03
C VAL A 450 -0.30 8.45 18.03
N GLY A 451 -1.54 8.34 17.53
CA GLY A 451 -2.72 8.22 18.39
C GLY A 451 -2.66 7.03 19.34
N THR A 452 -2.27 5.86 18.84
CA THR A 452 -2.19 4.63 19.65
C THR A 452 -1.04 4.70 20.67
N ALA A 453 0.10 5.27 20.28
CA ALA A 453 1.21 5.51 21.20
C ALA A 453 0.81 6.53 22.30
N ALA A 454 0.14 7.61 21.90
CA ALA A 454 -0.36 8.63 22.81
C ALA A 454 -1.39 8.08 23.81
N THR A 455 -2.30 7.21 23.38
CA THR A 455 -3.28 6.56 24.28
C THR A 455 -2.56 5.77 25.38
N GLN A 456 -1.58 4.93 25.02
CA GLN A 456 -0.82 4.15 26.01
C GLN A 456 -0.02 5.04 26.97
N LEU A 457 0.64 6.08 26.45
CA LEU A 457 1.42 7.02 27.25
C LEU A 457 0.53 7.85 28.20
N ALA A 458 -0.62 8.31 27.73
CA ALA A 458 -1.58 9.04 28.55
C ALA A 458 -2.11 8.18 29.69
N GLN A 459 -2.45 6.91 29.42
CA GLN A 459 -2.87 5.95 30.44
C GLN A 459 -1.75 5.67 31.45
N HIS A 460 -0.52 5.47 30.99
CA HIS A 460 0.65 5.31 31.85
C HIS A 460 0.87 6.52 32.77
N LEU A 461 0.70 7.73 32.24
CA LEU A 461 0.79 8.98 33.00
C LEU A 461 -0.44 9.25 33.89
N GLY A 462 -1.44 8.36 33.88
CA GLY A 462 -2.65 8.45 34.71
C GLY A 462 -3.67 9.49 34.25
N ALA A 463 -3.62 9.89 32.97
CA ALA A 463 -4.59 10.82 32.39
C ALA A 463 -5.90 10.12 31.98
N GLU A 464 -6.99 10.87 31.96
CA GLU A 464 -8.28 10.44 31.45
C GLU A 464 -8.33 10.65 29.93
N VAL A 465 -8.45 9.56 29.16
CA VAL A 465 -8.30 9.60 27.70
C VAL A 465 -9.64 9.75 27.00
N TYR A 466 -9.70 10.73 26.08
CA TYR A 466 -10.74 10.92 25.07
C TYR A 466 -10.13 10.75 23.69
N GLY A 467 -10.82 10.05 22.79
CA GLY A 467 -10.26 9.68 21.49
C GLY A 467 -11.24 9.88 20.34
N THR A 468 -10.76 10.42 19.20
CA THR A 468 -11.53 10.39 17.95
C THR A 468 -10.99 9.35 16.97
N ALA A 469 -11.90 8.62 16.33
CA ALA A 469 -11.59 7.72 15.22
C ALA A 469 -12.81 7.57 14.29
N SER A 470 -12.60 7.05 13.08
CA SER A 470 -13.74 6.68 12.22
C SER A 470 -14.58 5.58 12.88
N PRO A 471 -15.92 5.59 12.75
CA PRO A 471 -16.80 4.62 13.41
C PRO A 471 -16.40 3.14 13.30
N PRO A 472 -15.95 2.63 12.14
CA PRO A 472 -15.50 1.23 12.03
C PRO A 472 -14.34 0.86 12.97
N LYS A 473 -13.56 1.84 13.44
CA LYS A 473 -12.38 1.62 14.30
C LYS A 473 -12.66 1.84 15.79
N TRP A 474 -13.91 2.11 16.19
CA TRP A 474 -14.24 2.35 17.60
C TRP A 474 -13.98 1.14 18.48
N GLN A 475 -14.15 -0.07 17.95
CA GLN A 475 -13.85 -1.30 18.68
C GLN A 475 -12.36 -1.39 19.06
N THR A 476 -11.46 -0.87 18.21
CA THR A 476 -10.03 -0.76 18.52
C THR A 476 -9.78 0.11 19.75
N LEU A 477 -10.44 1.27 19.85
CA LEU A 477 -10.29 2.17 21.01
C LEU A 477 -10.83 1.56 22.30
N ARG A 478 -11.97 0.86 22.22
CA ARG A 478 -12.50 0.10 23.37
C ARG A 478 -11.53 -0.99 23.81
N GLY A 479 -10.93 -1.70 22.86
CA GLY A 479 -9.89 -2.70 23.12
C GLY A 479 -8.62 -2.11 23.76
N GLN A 480 -8.37 -0.81 23.58
CA GLN A 480 -7.30 -0.06 24.24
C GLN A 480 -7.72 0.49 25.62
N GLY A 481 -8.93 0.18 26.10
CA GLY A 481 -9.41 0.63 27.40
C GLY A 481 -9.97 2.07 27.42
N VAL A 482 -10.36 2.62 26.27
CA VAL A 482 -11.07 3.90 26.20
C VAL A 482 -12.58 3.65 26.35
N ASP A 483 -13.21 4.34 27.30
CA ASP A 483 -14.63 4.19 27.57
C ASP A 483 -15.51 4.61 26.38
N ALA A 484 -16.68 3.98 26.25
CA ALA A 484 -17.58 4.20 25.12
C ALA A 484 -18.01 5.68 25.00
N ASP A 485 -18.22 6.36 26.12
CA ASP A 485 -18.62 7.78 26.14
C ASP A 485 -17.46 8.72 25.77
N HIS A 486 -16.22 8.24 25.88
CA HIS A 486 -14.98 8.97 25.56
C HIS A 486 -14.52 8.77 24.11
N ILE A 487 -15.31 8.06 23.30
CA ILE A 487 -15.02 7.81 21.87
C ILE A 487 -15.98 8.64 21.00
N ALA A 488 -15.44 9.33 20.00
CA ALA A 488 -16.23 10.06 19.01
C ALA A 488 -15.71 9.90 17.57
N SER A 489 -16.53 10.35 16.61
CA SER A 489 -16.17 10.35 15.20
C SER A 489 -15.04 11.34 14.92
N SER A 490 -14.05 10.94 14.11
CA SER A 490 -13.04 11.83 13.56
C SER A 490 -13.39 12.36 12.17
N ARG A 491 -14.63 12.13 11.69
CA ARG A 491 -15.07 12.46 10.33
C ARG A 491 -16.05 13.62 10.27
N ASP A 492 -16.50 14.07 11.42
CA ASP A 492 -17.47 15.14 11.60
C ASP A 492 -17.18 15.87 12.92
N LEU A 493 -17.86 16.99 13.15
CA LEU A 493 -17.64 17.84 14.33
C LEU A 493 -18.45 17.40 15.56
N THR A 494 -19.16 16.25 15.51
CA THR A 494 -20.03 15.81 16.63
C THR A 494 -19.24 15.44 17.88
N PHE A 495 -17.93 15.21 17.75
CA PHE A 495 -17.04 14.97 18.89
C PHE A 495 -17.05 16.14 19.88
N ARG A 496 -17.20 17.38 19.40
CA ARG A 496 -17.23 18.56 20.27
C ARG A 496 -18.38 18.47 21.26
N ASP A 497 -19.59 18.36 20.75
CA ASP A 497 -20.80 18.36 21.58
C ASP A 497 -20.83 17.14 22.51
N ARG A 498 -20.39 15.99 22.00
CA ARG A 498 -20.29 14.75 22.79
C ARG A 498 -19.32 14.90 23.97
N PHE A 499 -18.12 15.45 23.74
CA PHE A 499 -17.12 15.58 24.79
C PHE A 499 -17.41 16.73 25.75
N GLN A 500 -18.06 17.81 25.30
CA GLN A 500 -18.64 18.79 26.21
C GLN A 500 -19.66 18.14 27.14
N GLN A 501 -20.55 17.30 26.61
CA GLN A 501 -21.53 16.59 27.43
C GLN A 501 -20.86 15.61 28.41
N ALA A 502 -19.93 14.78 27.92
CA ALA A 502 -19.22 13.79 28.74
C ALA A 502 -18.44 14.43 29.90
N THR A 503 -17.88 15.62 29.67
CA THR A 503 -17.12 16.37 30.67
C THR A 503 -17.95 17.35 31.49
N ASN A 504 -19.29 17.36 31.35
CA ASN A 504 -20.18 18.36 31.96
C ASN A 504 -19.73 19.82 31.69
N ASN A 505 -19.29 20.08 30.45
CA ASN A 505 -18.73 21.34 29.93
C ASN A 505 -17.39 21.77 30.54
N ALA A 506 -16.74 20.92 31.35
CA ALA A 506 -15.42 21.24 31.88
C ALA A 506 -14.29 21.04 30.84
N GLY A 507 -14.58 20.47 29.67
CA GLY A 507 -13.65 20.38 28.54
C GLY A 507 -12.44 19.49 28.78
N MET A 508 -11.33 19.82 28.12
CA MET A 508 -10.06 19.11 28.13
C MET A 508 -8.97 19.96 28.79
N ASP A 509 -7.92 19.30 29.27
CA ASP A 509 -6.71 19.96 29.78
C ASP A 509 -5.60 20.01 28.71
N VAL A 510 -5.53 18.95 27.90
CA VAL A 510 -4.55 18.79 26.81
C VAL A 510 -5.24 18.23 25.58
N ILE A 511 -4.91 18.76 24.40
CA ILE A 511 -5.35 18.22 23.12
C ILE A 511 -4.12 17.89 22.28
N LEU A 512 -4.01 16.64 21.83
CA LEU A 512 -3.07 16.23 20.80
C LEU A 512 -3.78 16.19 19.45
N ASN A 513 -3.57 17.24 18.65
CA ASN A 513 -4.26 17.43 17.38
C ASN A 513 -3.44 17.02 16.17
N SER A 514 -4.11 16.34 15.24
CA SER A 514 -3.60 16.02 13.90
C SER A 514 -4.64 16.28 12.80
N LEU A 515 -5.79 16.89 13.13
CA LEU A 515 -6.84 17.26 12.19
C LEU A 515 -6.62 18.70 11.72
N ALA A 516 -7.31 19.11 10.65
CA ALA A 516 -7.13 20.41 10.04
C ALA A 516 -8.47 21.14 9.88
N ARG A 517 -8.40 22.44 9.60
CA ARG A 517 -9.52 23.33 9.28
C ARG A 517 -10.51 23.43 10.44
N GLU A 518 -11.81 23.31 10.15
CA GLU A 518 -12.89 23.45 11.14
C GLU A 518 -12.77 22.50 12.34
N PHE A 519 -12.02 21.40 12.19
CA PHE A 519 -11.73 20.49 13.30
C PHE A 519 -10.80 21.13 14.32
N VAL A 520 -9.83 21.95 13.89
CA VAL A 520 -8.94 22.69 14.81
C VAL A 520 -9.76 23.67 15.64
N ASP A 521 -10.64 24.42 14.98
CA ASP A 521 -11.49 25.42 15.62
C ASP A 521 -12.44 24.75 16.64
N ALA A 522 -13.09 23.65 16.26
CA ALA A 522 -13.96 22.87 17.17
C ALA A 522 -13.20 22.25 18.35
N SER A 523 -11.92 21.88 18.17
CA SER A 523 -11.08 21.36 19.23
C SER A 523 -10.61 22.44 20.20
N LEU A 524 -10.33 23.66 19.71
CA LEU A 524 -10.03 24.81 20.58
C LEU A 524 -11.22 25.17 21.49
N GLU A 525 -12.46 24.98 21.03
CA GLU A 525 -13.67 25.14 21.84
C GLU A 525 -13.79 24.11 22.99
N LEU A 526 -12.98 23.05 22.99
CA LEU A 526 -12.90 22.07 24.07
C LEU A 526 -11.88 22.45 25.17
N LEU A 527 -11.27 23.63 25.11
CA LEU A 527 -10.37 24.16 26.16
C LEU A 527 -10.97 25.40 26.86
N PRO A 528 -12.19 25.33 27.46
CA PRO A 528 -12.88 26.50 27.99
C PRO A 528 -12.18 27.13 29.20
N GLU A 529 -11.38 26.37 29.94
CA GLU A 529 -10.60 26.83 31.10
C GLU A 529 -9.12 27.11 30.75
N GLY A 530 -8.79 27.15 29.46
CA GLY A 530 -7.41 27.13 28.97
C GLY A 530 -6.86 25.70 28.88
N GLY A 531 -5.55 25.59 28.65
CA GLY A 531 -4.88 24.28 28.53
C GLY A 531 -3.80 24.27 27.44
N HIS A 532 -3.35 23.07 27.05
CA HIS A 532 -2.32 22.91 26.02
C HIS A 532 -2.90 22.30 24.75
N PHE A 533 -2.72 22.99 23.63
CA PHE A 533 -3.08 22.50 22.30
C PHE A 533 -1.80 22.12 21.55
N LEU A 534 -1.50 20.83 21.50
CA LEU A 534 -0.33 20.25 20.86
C LEU A 534 -0.66 19.96 19.39
N GLU A 535 -0.12 20.75 18.47
CA GLU A 535 -0.35 20.60 17.02
C GLU A 535 0.79 19.81 16.37
N ILE A 536 0.48 18.62 15.85
CA ILE A 536 1.43 17.80 15.07
C ILE A 536 1.16 17.84 13.55
N GLY A 537 0.03 18.43 13.13
CA GLY A 537 -0.27 18.69 11.73
C GLY A 537 0.69 19.70 11.09
N LYS A 538 0.90 19.57 9.78
CA LYS A 538 1.89 20.38 9.03
C LYS A 538 1.29 21.33 7.99
N THR A 539 -0.02 21.25 7.70
CA THR A 539 -0.65 21.96 6.57
C THR A 539 -1.59 23.10 6.99
N ASP A 540 -2.07 23.14 8.23
CA ASP A 540 -3.05 24.14 8.73
C ASP A 540 -2.62 24.73 10.08
N ILE A 541 -1.33 25.06 10.20
CA ILE A 541 -0.76 25.60 11.44
C ILE A 541 -1.29 27.03 11.67
N ARG A 542 -1.85 27.29 12.85
CA ARG A 542 -2.32 28.60 13.28
C ARG A 542 -1.21 29.42 13.96
N GLU A 543 -1.38 30.73 13.98
CA GLU A 543 -0.45 31.63 14.68
C GLU A 543 -0.69 31.59 16.19
N PRO A 544 0.31 31.22 17.02
CA PRO A 544 0.13 31.05 18.47
C PRO A 544 -0.43 32.28 19.19
N ASP A 545 0.04 33.47 18.81
CA ASP A 545 -0.41 34.76 19.39
C ASP A 545 -1.86 35.10 18.99
N GLN A 546 -2.34 34.58 17.86
CA GLN A 546 -3.74 34.72 17.49
C GLN A 546 -4.62 33.77 18.30
N VAL A 547 -4.24 32.49 18.39
CA VAL A 547 -4.99 31.50 19.18
C VAL A 547 -5.09 31.93 20.65
N THR A 548 -4.00 32.43 21.23
CA THR A 548 -4.00 32.92 22.62
C THR A 548 -4.95 34.11 22.83
N ARG A 549 -5.11 34.98 21.82
CA ARG A 549 -6.04 36.12 21.88
C ARG A 549 -7.49 35.67 21.77
N ASP A 550 -7.77 34.73 20.88
CA ASP A 550 -9.12 34.26 20.59
C ASP A 550 -9.61 33.25 21.66
N HIS A 551 -8.69 32.52 22.27
CA HIS A 551 -8.93 31.54 23.34
C HIS A 551 -8.02 31.81 24.56
N PRO A 552 -8.41 32.73 25.46
CA PRO A 552 -7.59 33.09 26.61
C PRO A 552 -7.22 31.89 27.49
N GLY A 553 -5.93 31.74 27.80
CA GLY A 553 -5.42 30.64 28.62
C GLY A 553 -5.04 29.37 27.84
N VAL A 554 -5.29 29.34 26.52
CA VAL A 554 -4.84 28.24 25.65
C VAL A 554 -3.40 28.48 25.18
N HIS A 555 -2.55 27.49 25.40
CA HIS A 555 -1.18 27.43 24.88
C HIS A 555 -1.16 26.59 23.60
N TYR A 556 -1.18 27.26 22.45
CA TYR A 556 -1.08 26.62 21.15
C TYR A 556 0.38 26.36 20.77
N LEU A 557 0.73 25.09 20.58
CA LEU A 557 2.10 24.61 20.45
C LEU A 557 2.23 23.73 19.19
N PRO A 558 2.49 24.33 18.01
CA PRO A 558 2.95 23.56 16.86
C PRO A 558 4.40 23.15 17.09
N TYR A 559 4.71 21.87 16.93
CA TYR A 559 6.05 21.36 17.20
C TYR A 559 6.54 20.33 16.18
N ASP A 560 7.85 20.21 16.07
CA ASP A 560 8.53 19.09 15.43
C ASP A 560 9.34 18.31 16.47
N LEU A 561 9.42 16.99 16.31
CA LEU A 561 10.21 16.17 17.22
C LEU A 561 11.69 16.59 17.20
N MET A 562 12.19 16.98 16.04
CA MET A 562 13.60 17.37 15.90
C MET A 562 13.96 18.63 16.69
N ASP A 563 12.97 19.47 17.07
CA ASP A 563 13.17 20.66 17.89
C ASP A 563 13.66 20.33 19.32
N ALA A 564 13.40 19.11 19.80
CA ALA A 564 13.91 18.65 21.10
C ALA A 564 15.45 18.53 21.13
N GLY A 565 16.08 18.33 19.98
CA GLY A 565 17.52 18.12 19.85
C GLY A 565 17.98 16.70 20.24
N ALA A 566 19.16 16.32 19.75
CA ALA A 566 19.68 14.95 19.86
C ALA A 566 19.83 14.46 21.31
N ASP A 567 20.31 15.31 22.21
CA ASP A 567 20.54 14.92 23.61
C ASP A 567 19.23 14.65 24.34
N ARG A 568 18.17 15.44 24.09
CA ARG A 568 16.86 15.19 24.71
C ARG A 568 16.18 13.98 24.09
N ILE A 569 16.26 13.80 22.76
CA ILE A 569 15.73 12.60 22.10
C ILE A 569 16.37 11.32 22.67
N HIS A 570 17.68 11.34 22.93
CA HIS A 570 18.36 10.21 23.56
C HIS A 570 17.82 9.90 24.97
N GLN A 571 17.57 10.94 25.78
CA GLN A 571 16.98 10.78 27.11
C GLN A 571 15.57 10.21 27.04
N LEU A 572 14.72 10.77 26.16
CA LEU A 572 13.35 10.27 25.93
C LEU A 572 13.36 8.80 25.52
N PHE A 573 14.27 8.39 24.62
CA PHE A 573 14.39 6.99 24.25
C PHE A 573 14.83 6.09 25.39
N THR A 574 15.75 6.56 26.24
CA THR A 574 16.22 5.80 27.40
C THR A 574 15.07 5.57 28.39
N GLU A 575 14.23 6.59 28.62
CA GLU A 575 13.02 6.48 29.44
C GLU A 575 12.00 5.52 28.83
N LEU A 576 11.68 5.67 27.54
CA LEU A 576 10.75 4.81 26.81
C LEU A 576 11.22 3.35 26.76
N HIS A 577 12.51 3.11 26.61
CA HIS A 577 13.08 1.76 26.58
C HIS A 577 12.78 0.98 27.86
N GLY A 578 12.88 1.63 29.02
CA GLY A 578 12.53 1.01 30.30
C GLY A 578 11.08 0.55 30.33
N LEU A 579 10.16 1.37 29.82
CA LEU A 579 8.72 1.07 29.75
C LEU A 579 8.38 -0.02 28.72
N PHE A 580 9.19 -0.21 27.69
CA PHE A 580 9.02 -1.33 26.76
C PHE A 580 9.54 -2.65 27.34
N GLU A 581 10.68 -2.62 28.04
CA GLU A 581 11.28 -3.82 28.65
C GLU A 581 10.44 -4.40 29.80
N ASP A 582 9.78 -3.55 30.60
CA ASP A 582 8.90 -4.00 31.69
C ASP A 582 7.47 -4.33 31.23
N GLY A 583 7.16 -4.09 29.95
CA GLY A 583 5.87 -4.39 29.34
C GLY A 583 4.76 -3.37 29.61
N THR A 584 5.09 -2.21 30.20
CA THR A 584 4.14 -1.11 30.41
C THR A 584 3.64 -0.54 29.08
N LEU A 585 4.53 -0.45 28.08
CA LEU A 585 4.19 -0.06 26.72
C LEU A 585 4.40 -1.24 25.77
N ALA A 586 3.53 -1.36 24.77
CA ALA A 586 3.57 -2.42 23.77
C ALA A 586 3.90 -1.88 22.36
N PRO A 587 4.50 -2.67 21.47
CA PRO A 587 4.65 -2.26 20.08
C PRO A 587 3.26 -2.11 19.42
N LEU A 588 3.17 -1.23 18.43
CA LEU A 588 1.91 -0.98 17.72
C LEU A 588 1.54 -2.16 16.80
N PRO A 589 0.25 -2.33 16.45
CA PRO A 589 -0.13 -3.15 15.30
C PRO A 589 0.59 -2.68 14.04
N VAL A 590 1.16 -3.62 13.27
CA VAL A 590 1.99 -3.31 12.10
C VAL A 590 1.43 -3.91 10.82
N THR A 591 1.12 -3.05 9.87
CA THR A 591 0.90 -3.44 8.48
C THR A 591 2.23 -3.40 7.74
N ALA A 592 2.84 -4.55 7.53
CA ALA A 592 4.14 -4.67 6.83
C ALA A 592 3.97 -4.90 5.32
N PHE A 593 4.70 -4.13 4.52
CA PHE A 593 4.85 -4.35 3.08
C PHE A 593 6.32 -4.63 2.74
N PRO A 594 6.62 -5.57 1.84
CA PRO A 594 7.97 -5.67 1.30
C PRO A 594 8.31 -4.42 0.49
N LEU A 595 9.58 -3.99 0.48
CA LEU A 595 10.02 -2.75 -0.17
C LEU A 595 9.55 -2.60 -1.63
N HIS A 596 9.57 -3.68 -2.42
CA HIS A 596 9.12 -3.62 -3.81
C HIS A 596 7.64 -3.21 -3.94
N GLN A 597 6.82 -3.37 -2.89
CA GLN A 597 5.43 -2.91 -2.82
C GLN A 597 5.28 -1.54 -2.13
N ALA A 598 6.35 -0.73 -2.06
CA ALA A 598 6.26 0.62 -1.50
C ALA A 598 5.12 1.48 -2.11
N PRO A 599 4.84 1.45 -3.43
CA PRO A 599 3.68 2.17 -3.98
C PRO A 599 2.34 1.74 -3.37
N ASP A 600 2.13 0.44 -3.13
CA ASP A 600 0.93 -0.07 -2.44
C ASP A 600 0.89 0.42 -0.98
N ALA A 601 2.03 0.39 -0.28
CA ALA A 601 2.14 0.86 1.09
C ALA A 601 1.79 2.35 1.22
N PHE A 602 2.28 3.18 0.29
CA PHE A 602 1.98 4.62 0.24
C PHE A 602 0.51 4.88 -0.09
N ARG A 603 -0.08 4.16 -1.05
CA ARG A 603 -1.52 4.25 -1.33
C ARG A 603 -2.36 3.86 -0.12
N HIS A 604 -1.98 2.78 0.57
CA HIS A 604 -2.66 2.31 1.78
C HIS A 604 -2.56 3.33 2.92
N LEU A 605 -1.38 3.93 3.11
CA LEU A 605 -1.14 4.98 4.10
C LEU A 605 -1.96 6.25 3.79
N ALA A 606 -1.94 6.70 2.53
CA ALA A 606 -2.66 7.90 2.08
C ALA A 606 -4.18 7.81 2.25
N GLN A 607 -4.76 6.60 2.14
CA GLN A 607 -6.20 6.39 2.37
C GLN A 607 -6.62 6.50 3.84
N ALA A 608 -5.67 6.52 4.79
CA ALA A 608 -5.92 6.59 6.25
C ALA A 608 -6.89 5.51 6.78
N LYS A 609 -7.02 4.38 6.09
CA LYS A 609 -7.86 3.24 6.50
C LYS A 609 -7.16 2.29 7.47
N HIS A 610 -5.82 2.29 7.50
CA HIS A 610 -5.02 1.47 8.39
C HIS A 610 -5.23 1.80 9.88
N THR A 611 -4.97 0.82 10.73
CA THR A 611 -4.88 0.97 12.19
C THR A 611 -3.43 0.69 12.60
N GLY A 612 -2.91 1.43 13.57
CA GLY A 612 -1.50 1.31 13.96
C GLY A 612 -0.56 1.91 12.92
N LYS A 613 0.44 1.14 12.47
CA LYS A 613 1.57 1.67 11.70
C LYS A 613 1.84 0.87 10.43
N VAL A 614 2.19 1.57 9.36
CA VAL A 614 2.66 0.96 8.10
C VAL A 614 4.18 0.90 8.11
N VAL A 615 4.75 -0.25 7.74
CA VAL A 615 6.20 -0.49 7.76
C VAL A 615 6.64 -1.13 6.44
N LEU A 616 7.79 -0.70 5.93
CA LEU A 616 8.48 -1.37 4.83
C LEU A 616 9.49 -2.36 5.39
N THR A 617 9.47 -3.60 4.92
CA THR A 617 10.49 -4.60 5.24
C THR A 617 11.52 -4.69 4.12
N LEU A 618 12.79 -4.60 4.49
CA LEU A 618 13.92 -4.68 3.57
C LEU A 618 14.56 -6.05 3.72
N ARG A 619 14.91 -6.66 2.59
CA ARG A 619 15.67 -7.91 2.60
C ARG A 619 17.16 -7.55 2.67
N PRO A 620 17.92 -8.03 3.67
CA PRO A 620 19.37 -7.93 3.60
C PRO A 620 19.89 -8.62 2.34
N PRO A 621 20.96 -8.10 1.72
CA PRO A 621 21.76 -8.92 0.84
C PRO A 621 22.30 -10.13 1.62
N LEU A 622 22.51 -11.25 0.92
CA LEU A 622 23.16 -12.42 1.51
C LEU A 622 24.54 -12.00 2.00
N ASN A 623 24.85 -12.31 3.27
CA ASN A 623 26.17 -12.05 3.83
C ASN A 623 27.16 -13.07 3.24
N PRO A 624 28.15 -12.65 2.43
CA PRO A 624 29.11 -13.57 1.82
C PRO A 624 30.01 -14.26 2.85
N ASN A 625 30.14 -13.68 4.04
CA ASN A 625 30.87 -14.26 5.17
C ASN A 625 29.94 -14.96 6.18
N GLY A 626 28.64 -15.04 5.87
CA GLY A 626 27.62 -15.65 6.72
C GLY A 626 27.47 -17.15 6.50
N THR A 627 26.65 -17.79 7.34
CA THR A 627 26.26 -19.20 7.17
C THR A 627 24.82 -19.28 6.67
N VAL A 628 24.57 -20.13 5.67
CA VAL A 628 23.22 -20.43 5.16
C VAL A 628 22.83 -21.86 5.55
N LEU A 629 21.65 -22.04 6.11
CA LEU A 629 21.07 -23.36 6.43
C LEU A 629 20.10 -23.79 5.33
N ILE A 630 20.29 -24.99 4.77
CA ILE A 630 19.38 -25.59 3.78
C ILE A 630 18.80 -26.89 4.35
N THR A 631 17.56 -26.85 4.82
CA THR A 631 16.84 -28.05 5.28
C THR A 631 16.45 -28.91 4.08
N GLY A 632 16.74 -30.22 4.11
CA GLY A 632 16.55 -31.10 2.96
C GLY A 632 17.61 -30.94 1.86
N GLY A 633 18.79 -30.41 2.21
CA GLY A 633 19.88 -30.11 1.27
C GLY A 633 20.37 -31.29 0.42
N THR A 634 20.14 -32.53 0.85
CA THR A 634 20.51 -33.75 0.09
C THR A 634 19.50 -34.12 -1.00
N GLY A 635 18.32 -33.49 -1.03
CA GLY A 635 17.33 -33.68 -2.10
C GLY A 635 17.74 -32.95 -3.39
N THR A 636 17.08 -33.29 -4.50
CA THR A 636 17.38 -32.72 -5.83
C THR A 636 17.39 -31.19 -5.82
N LEU A 637 16.32 -30.56 -5.28
CA LEU A 637 16.24 -29.10 -5.18
C LEU A 637 17.29 -28.54 -4.22
N GLY A 638 17.42 -29.13 -3.03
CA GLY A 638 18.40 -28.70 -2.03
C GLY A 638 19.83 -28.70 -2.55
N THR A 639 20.21 -29.70 -3.34
CA THR A 639 21.56 -29.80 -3.94
C THR A 639 21.79 -28.74 -5.01
N ILE A 640 20.79 -28.48 -5.86
CA ILE A 640 20.89 -27.44 -6.91
C ILE A 640 21.00 -26.06 -6.26
N THR A 641 20.16 -25.76 -5.27
CA THR A 641 20.21 -24.50 -4.52
C THR A 641 21.54 -24.32 -3.80
N ALA A 642 22.06 -25.36 -3.15
CA ALA A 642 23.36 -25.30 -2.48
C ALA A 642 24.48 -24.95 -3.45
N LYS A 643 24.53 -25.56 -4.64
CA LYS A 643 25.52 -25.23 -5.67
C LYS A 643 25.40 -23.79 -6.14
N HIS A 644 24.19 -23.33 -6.40
CA HIS A 644 23.93 -21.97 -6.85
C HIS A 644 24.36 -20.91 -5.82
N LEU A 645 24.18 -21.18 -4.53
CA LEU A 645 24.59 -20.25 -3.46
C LEU A 645 26.11 -20.21 -3.23
N THR A 646 26.86 -21.21 -3.70
CA THR A 646 28.33 -21.26 -3.58
C THR A 646 29.08 -20.68 -4.78
N THR A 647 28.37 -20.40 -5.88
CA THR A 647 28.89 -19.80 -7.12
C THR A 647 28.52 -18.34 -7.16
#